data_AF-A0A928ENT7-F1
#
_entry.id   AF-A0A928ENT7-F1
#
_cell.length_a   1.000
_cell.length_b   1.000
_cell.length_c   1.000
_cell.angle_alpha   90.00
_cell.angle_beta   90.00
_cell.angle_gamma   90.00
#
_symmetry.space_group_name_H-M   'P 1'
#
loop_
_entity.id
_entity.type
_entity.pdbx_description
1 polymer ?
#
loop_
_entity_poly.entity_id
_entity_poly.type
_entity_poly.pdbx_seq_one_letter_code
_entity_poly.pdbx_strand_id
1 'polypeptide(L)'
;MIFWIVSGVIIGWMVISVLCGVIKGRQYAWQYSAFRLVNVVASAVIAVIASAFLGKKLGEIVLKEVLKLLPEDMAQAFSAMPSASGLIGAFIAMFVAPIMFYFIFTIVRGIIGLFVPSLAYALKKITSKNDTDEVLRDAKGKKLSKKKLLKNKKGGIVGMALGGVYALCLFIVLAAPITAYVTVANGVMMMIGSDDEVFTTVAEVTDAACENIGTKTVKTLGGDILVANMTSYELGGQKSDLTTETKLITAIGEAVHAVKDKNINRAEAASVVREVGDAFEETKFLPAATAELLDSASGSWSEGEEFAGVKAPSLGKNSDGIAKELYKTFDDSNVETVKMDAHTIANIIACIVEAEAFDDVKSNFISVLENEDVTQKILFELLDNDHLDGVVGGLMNYGVEVLCDSLEIRHDMDGLYEDFLADLANIDAGTDPSNEEAIANAQTEYKKLFDKYGIKVSDDNMKAAAVADANGADMTKWLAEQEIILSKDDFCEKSVLVTAVDIDLKDHEITDKAAEAVKLAKALHSVVTLSDQLKENNDTVTTVMELGPVLDAFAETETVGVDCTETLLVAILQSDKVSKNVGFDHIQATDIADSINSGAKKGSYTVQMRTLGQTVDVLQVVSNKGDSKEAVSTLLKDLTPESAKTMQTVTTPSVMKENGVPEKSAEPASSMMSDMLGGLGDAKEAGMSDEQLEKETAAVNNVLNTAMNIDSSHETVFGEESATGVTAEQYVNDMMDSQVVSQTIIDHVYGEGDTPQLDPLNSERTLNESETNDLVNALNNKWQNATAEEKADPNFDRSIVALAALINVEVNITANGVVKAA
;
A
#
# COMPACT_ATOMS: atom_id res chain seq x y z
N MET A 1 -47.73 -0.55 -10.99
CA MET A 1 -49.20 -0.32 -10.80
C MET A 1 -49.49 0.75 -9.74
N ILE A 2 -48.82 0.73 -8.59
CA ILE A 2 -48.95 1.73 -7.50
C ILE A 2 -48.61 3.16 -7.98
N PHE A 3 -47.52 3.32 -8.75
CA PHE A 3 -47.11 4.59 -9.39
C PHE A 3 -48.24 5.31 -10.15
N TRP A 4 -48.98 4.57 -10.99
CA TRP A 4 -50.06 5.10 -11.81
C TRP A 4 -51.30 5.48 -10.98
N ILE A 5 -51.58 4.73 -9.91
CA ILE A 5 -52.71 4.97 -9.01
C ILE A 5 -52.45 6.22 -8.17
N VAL A 6 -51.27 6.35 -7.56
CA VAL A 6 -50.90 7.52 -6.75
C VAL A 6 -50.80 8.76 -7.63
N SER A 7 -50.18 8.67 -8.81
CA SER A 7 -50.14 9.76 -9.80
C SER A 7 -51.54 10.23 -10.20
N GLY A 8 -52.44 9.28 -10.52
CA GLY A 8 -53.81 9.58 -10.90
C GLY A 8 -54.62 10.25 -9.79
N VAL A 9 -54.39 9.85 -8.53
CA VAL A 9 -55.06 10.45 -7.36
C VAL A 9 -54.55 11.85 -7.07
N ILE A 10 -53.24 12.09 -7.08
CA ILE A 10 -52.65 13.41 -6.80
C ILE A 10 -52.98 14.42 -7.90
N ILE A 11 -52.80 14.04 -9.17
CA ILE A 11 -53.14 14.88 -10.33
C ILE A 11 -54.66 15.08 -10.39
N GLY A 12 -55.45 14.03 -10.15
CA GLY A 12 -56.90 14.12 -10.07
C GLY A 12 -57.35 15.10 -8.98
N TRP A 13 -56.75 15.04 -7.79
CA TRP A 13 -57.05 15.95 -6.69
C TRP A 13 -56.62 17.39 -6.99
N MET A 14 -55.48 17.60 -7.64
CA MET A 14 -55.03 18.91 -8.12
C MET A 14 -56.02 19.50 -9.13
N VAL A 15 -56.39 18.72 -10.16
CA VAL A 15 -57.34 19.15 -11.20
C VAL A 15 -58.71 19.43 -10.59
N ILE A 16 -59.23 18.57 -9.71
CA ILE A 16 -60.50 18.78 -8.99
C ILE A 16 -60.43 20.05 -8.12
N SER A 17 -59.31 20.26 -7.42
CA SER A 17 -59.10 21.43 -6.57
C SER A 17 -59.08 22.72 -7.39
N VAL A 18 -58.35 22.75 -8.50
CA VAL A 18 -58.31 23.90 -9.43
C VAL A 18 -59.67 24.14 -10.06
N LEU A 19 -60.36 23.10 -10.54
CA LEU A 19 -61.72 23.23 -11.08
C LEU A 19 -62.71 23.76 -10.04
N CYS A 20 -62.64 23.25 -8.80
CA CYS A 20 -63.43 23.75 -7.68
C CYS A 20 -63.08 25.20 -7.33
N GLY A 21 -61.80 25.58 -7.39
CA GLY A 21 -61.30 26.93 -7.22
C GLY A 21 -61.82 27.90 -8.29
N VAL A 22 -61.79 27.48 -9.55
CA VAL A 22 -62.32 28.22 -10.70
C VAL A 22 -63.84 28.38 -10.61
N ILE A 23 -64.57 27.32 -10.26
CA ILE A 23 -66.03 27.35 -10.08
C ILE A 23 -66.42 28.27 -8.92
N LYS A 24 -65.73 28.18 -7.79
CA LYS A 24 -65.97 29.07 -6.64
C LYS A 24 -65.54 30.51 -6.96
N GLY A 25 -64.40 30.72 -7.61
CA GLY A 25 -63.92 32.03 -8.03
C GLY A 25 -64.83 32.74 -9.05
N ARG A 26 -65.59 31.98 -9.85
CA ARG A 26 -66.68 32.50 -10.68
C ARG A 26 -67.86 33.01 -9.84
N GLN A 27 -68.16 32.36 -8.72
CA GLN A 27 -69.31 32.65 -7.85
C GLN A 27 -69.05 33.82 -6.90
N TYR A 28 -67.83 33.93 -6.38
CA TYR A 28 -67.44 34.98 -5.44
C TYR A 28 -66.53 35.98 -6.17
N ALA A 29 -66.98 37.23 -6.33
CA ALA A 29 -66.27 38.29 -7.06
C ALA A 29 -64.75 38.37 -6.74
N TRP A 30 -63.95 38.86 -7.69
CA TRP A 30 -62.47 38.86 -7.65
C TRP A 30 -61.83 39.27 -6.32
N GLN A 31 -62.42 40.25 -5.61
CA GLN A 31 -61.97 40.75 -4.31
C GLN A 31 -61.95 39.65 -3.23
N TYR A 32 -62.97 38.79 -3.23
CA TYR A 32 -63.10 37.70 -2.26
C TYR A 32 -62.10 36.57 -2.56
N SER A 33 -61.85 36.27 -3.84
CA SER A 33 -60.81 35.32 -4.25
C SER A 33 -59.40 35.84 -3.90
N ALA A 34 -59.15 37.14 -4.05
CA ALA A 34 -57.89 37.78 -3.65
C ALA A 34 -57.65 37.66 -2.14
N PHE A 35 -58.64 37.96 -1.29
CA PHE A 35 -58.48 37.80 0.17
C PHE A 35 -58.28 36.35 0.59
N ARG A 36 -58.91 35.40 -0.10
CA ARG A 36 -58.67 33.98 0.14
C ARG A 36 -57.26 33.55 -0.24
N LEU A 37 -56.71 34.07 -1.33
CA LEU A 37 -55.33 33.84 -1.72
C LEU A 37 -54.37 34.43 -0.69
N VAL A 38 -54.56 35.69 -0.29
CA VAL A 38 -53.76 36.33 0.78
C VAL A 38 -53.87 35.55 2.09
N ASN A 39 -55.05 35.06 2.45
CA ASN A 39 -55.24 34.22 3.64
C ASN A 39 -54.41 32.93 3.57
N VAL A 40 -54.40 32.23 2.43
CA VAL A 40 -53.55 31.03 2.25
C VAL A 40 -52.09 31.37 2.46
N VAL A 41 -51.59 32.40 1.78
CA VAL A 41 -50.17 32.79 1.83
C VAL A 41 -49.78 33.25 3.24
N ALA A 42 -50.56 34.14 3.86
CA ALA A 42 -50.30 34.62 5.22
C ALA A 42 -50.37 33.49 6.25
N SER A 43 -51.35 32.58 6.12
CA SER A 43 -51.46 31.42 7.00
C SER A 43 -50.26 30.48 6.84
N ALA A 44 -49.78 30.28 5.61
CA ALA A 44 -48.60 29.46 5.35
C ALA A 44 -47.35 30.09 5.95
N VAL A 45 -47.11 31.39 5.76
CA VAL A 45 -45.96 32.09 6.35
C VAL A 45 -45.97 32.01 7.89
N ILE A 46 -47.11 32.29 8.52
CA ILE A 46 -47.24 32.18 9.99
C ILE A 46 -47.03 30.74 10.44
N ALA A 47 -47.61 29.77 9.73
CA ALA A 47 -47.48 28.36 10.06
C ALA A 47 -46.03 27.88 9.94
N VAL A 48 -45.27 28.30 8.91
CA VAL A 48 -43.83 27.98 8.78
C VAL A 48 -43.04 28.48 9.98
N ILE A 49 -43.23 29.75 10.36
CA ILE A 49 -42.50 30.35 11.48
C ILE A 49 -42.85 29.64 12.80
N ALA A 50 -44.14 29.41 13.04
CA ALA A 50 -44.61 28.77 14.26
C ALA A 50 -44.25 27.27 14.32
N SER A 51 -44.25 26.56 13.20
CA SER A 51 -43.87 25.15 13.13
C SER A 51 -42.38 24.96 13.39
N ALA A 52 -41.52 25.83 12.85
CA ALA A 52 -40.09 25.80 13.13
C ALA A 52 -39.80 26.01 14.63
N PHE A 53 -40.46 26.99 15.26
CA PHE A 53 -40.30 27.26 16.69
C PHE A 53 -40.79 26.11 17.59
N LEU A 54 -41.97 25.54 17.28
CA LEU A 54 -42.53 24.42 18.05
C LEU A 54 -41.79 23.10 17.79
N GLY A 55 -41.30 22.89 16.56
CA GLY A 55 -40.47 21.75 16.17
C GLY A 55 -39.23 21.66 17.04
N LYS A 56 -38.53 22.79 17.28
CA LYS A 56 -37.37 22.84 18.18
C LYS A 56 -37.69 22.34 19.59
N LYS A 57 -38.78 22.83 20.20
CA LYS A 57 -39.18 22.42 21.56
C LYS A 57 -39.60 20.96 21.65
N LEU A 58 -40.30 20.46 20.64
CA LEU A 58 -40.72 19.06 20.59
C LEU A 58 -39.52 18.14 20.32
N GLY A 59 -38.56 18.59 19.50
CA GLY A 59 -37.32 17.87 19.23
C GLY A 59 -36.51 17.60 20.49
N GLU A 60 -36.37 18.59 21.39
CA GLU A 60 -35.70 18.40 22.68
C GLU A 60 -36.40 17.36 23.58
N ILE A 61 -37.73 17.29 23.53
CA ILE A 61 -38.51 16.32 24.31
C ILE A 61 -38.33 14.91 23.74
N VAL A 62 -38.39 14.77 22.41
CA VAL A 62 -38.23 13.49 21.72
C VAL A 62 -36.80 12.97 21.87
N LEU A 63 -35.79 13.83 21.74
CA LEU A 63 -34.38 13.46 21.94
C LEU A 63 -34.14 12.85 23.32
N LYS A 64 -34.70 13.44 24.39
CA LYS A 64 -34.60 12.90 25.75
C LYS A 64 -35.18 11.49 25.88
N GLU A 65 -36.21 11.18 25.10
CA GLU A 65 -36.84 9.87 25.13
C GLU A 65 -36.14 8.86 24.24
N VAL A 66 -35.55 9.30 23.11
CA VAL A 66 -34.67 8.48 22.28
C VAL A 66 -33.40 8.09 23.03
N LEU A 67 -32.75 9.02 23.73
CA LEU A 67 -31.54 8.73 24.50
C LEU A 67 -31.76 7.69 25.62
N LYS A 68 -32.98 7.59 26.17
CA LYS A 68 -33.34 6.56 27.16
C LYS A 68 -33.48 5.15 26.57
N LEU A 69 -33.62 5.04 25.25
CA LEU A 69 -33.78 3.77 24.55
C LEU A 69 -32.45 3.20 24.04
N LEU A 70 -31.37 3.99 24.09
CA LEU A 70 -30.04 3.55 23.70
C LEU A 70 -29.36 2.74 24.82
N PRO A 71 -28.48 1.77 24.48
CA PRO A 71 -27.57 1.16 25.44
C PRO A 71 -26.79 2.22 26.23
N GLU A 72 -26.45 1.92 27.48
CA GLU A 72 -25.79 2.88 28.38
C GLU A 72 -24.47 3.41 27.79
N ASP A 73 -23.70 2.54 27.15
CA ASP A 73 -22.42 2.89 26.50
C ASP A 73 -22.61 3.83 25.30
N MET A 74 -23.62 3.60 24.46
CA MET A 74 -23.98 4.51 23.36
C MET A 74 -24.52 5.83 23.89
N ALA A 75 -25.35 5.81 24.93
CA ALA A 75 -25.89 7.03 25.53
C ALA A 75 -24.78 7.90 26.13
N GLN A 76 -23.77 7.27 26.77
CA GLN A 76 -22.57 7.96 27.25
C GLN A 76 -21.74 8.54 26.09
N ALA A 77 -21.49 7.77 25.03
CA ALA A 77 -20.78 8.25 23.84
C ALA A 77 -21.47 9.45 23.18
N PHE A 78 -22.79 9.38 22.95
CA PHE A 78 -23.57 10.51 22.41
C PHE A 78 -23.60 11.72 23.34
N SER A 79 -23.44 11.53 24.66
CA SER A 79 -23.33 12.63 25.61
C SER A 79 -21.96 13.31 25.59
N ALA A 80 -20.92 12.58 25.19
CA ALA A 80 -19.56 13.08 25.01
C ALA A 80 -19.37 13.82 23.67
N MET A 81 -20.22 13.58 22.68
CA MET A 81 -20.22 14.22 21.35
C MET A 81 -21.31 15.30 21.21
N PRO A 82 -21.05 16.56 21.61
CA PRO A 82 -22.05 17.62 21.60
C PRO A 82 -22.57 17.97 20.19
N SER A 83 -21.75 17.85 19.13
CA SER A 83 -22.19 18.07 17.76
C SER A 83 -23.10 16.96 17.28
N ALA A 84 -22.81 15.69 17.60
CA ALA A 84 -23.69 14.56 17.28
C ALA A 84 -25.04 14.66 18.00
N SER A 85 -25.04 15.02 19.29
CA SER A 85 -26.26 15.27 20.07
C SER A 85 -27.07 16.45 19.51
N GLY A 86 -26.39 17.55 19.18
CA GLY A 86 -27.00 18.72 18.53
C GLY A 86 -27.61 18.40 17.17
N LEU A 87 -26.93 17.58 16.37
CA LEU A 87 -27.37 17.10 15.06
C LEU A 87 -28.64 16.25 15.17
N ILE A 88 -28.68 15.25 16.06
CA ILE A 88 -29.87 14.41 16.26
C ILE A 88 -31.05 15.28 16.69
N GLY A 89 -30.83 16.22 17.62
CA GLY A 89 -31.86 17.18 18.04
C GLY A 89 -32.36 18.04 16.88
N ALA A 90 -31.45 18.51 16.02
CA ALA A 90 -31.79 19.26 14.81
C ALA A 90 -32.62 18.42 13.83
N PHE A 91 -32.18 17.20 13.48
CA PHE A 91 -32.93 16.31 12.59
C PHE A 91 -34.33 16.00 13.10
N ILE A 92 -34.49 15.69 14.39
CA ILE A 92 -35.81 15.45 14.99
C ILE A 92 -36.67 16.72 14.88
N ALA A 93 -36.12 17.90 15.19
CA ALA A 93 -36.86 19.16 15.09
C ALA A 93 -37.30 19.46 13.65
N MET A 94 -36.40 19.25 12.68
CA MET A 94 -36.68 19.40 11.25
C MET A 94 -37.74 18.39 10.77
N PHE A 95 -37.72 17.16 11.30
CA PHE A 95 -38.68 16.12 10.98
C PHE A 95 -40.05 16.36 11.61
N VAL A 96 -40.13 16.94 12.80
CA VAL A 96 -41.43 17.24 13.46
C VAL A 96 -42.09 18.49 12.87
N ALA A 97 -41.31 19.44 12.34
CA ALA A 97 -41.82 20.72 11.85
C ALA A 97 -42.90 20.59 10.75
N PRO A 98 -42.80 19.70 9.73
CA PRO A 98 -43.85 19.53 8.73
C PRO A 98 -45.16 18.95 9.26
N ILE A 99 -45.12 18.10 10.30
CA ILE A 99 -46.35 17.63 11.00
C ILE A 99 -47.00 18.82 11.71
N MET A 100 -46.22 19.60 12.46
CA MET A 100 -46.73 20.77 13.18
C MET A 100 -47.28 21.82 12.24
N PHE A 101 -46.65 22.02 11.09
CA PHE A 101 -47.13 22.91 10.04
C PHE A 101 -48.55 22.58 9.61
N TYR A 102 -48.90 21.31 9.41
CA TYR A 102 -50.25 20.91 9.01
C TYR A 102 -51.32 21.33 10.03
N PHE A 103 -51.05 21.07 11.32
CA PHE A 103 -51.95 21.45 12.41
C PHE A 103 -52.06 22.97 12.54
N ILE A 104 -50.93 23.68 12.56
CA ILE A 104 -50.89 25.14 12.74
C ILE A 104 -51.52 25.84 11.54
N PHE A 105 -51.19 25.43 10.31
CA PHE A 105 -51.77 25.98 9.09
C PHE A 105 -53.30 25.86 9.12
N THR A 106 -53.83 24.70 9.50
CA THR A 106 -55.28 24.48 9.58
C THR A 106 -55.93 25.39 10.62
N ILE A 107 -55.32 25.54 11.80
CA ILE A 107 -55.81 26.40 12.88
C ILE A 107 -55.76 27.88 12.48
N VAL A 108 -54.59 28.37 12.04
CA VAL A 108 -54.35 29.77 11.65
C VAL A 108 -55.25 30.18 10.50
N ARG A 109 -55.35 29.32 9.48
CA ARG A 109 -56.25 29.55 8.33
C ARG A 109 -57.71 29.58 8.75
N GLY A 110 -58.11 28.73 9.69
CA GLY A 110 -59.45 28.75 10.28
C GLY A 110 -59.74 30.10 10.94
N ILE A 111 -58.82 30.57 11.78
CA ILE A 111 -58.93 31.84 12.51
C ILE A 111 -58.95 33.04 11.55
N ILE A 112 -57.98 33.17 10.65
CA ILE A 112 -57.92 34.27 9.67
C ILE A 112 -59.12 34.18 8.72
N GLY A 113 -59.54 32.96 8.38
CA GLY A 113 -60.70 32.67 7.55
C GLY A 113 -62.02 33.23 8.08
N LEU A 114 -62.18 33.35 9.41
CA LEU A 114 -63.36 33.96 10.03
C LEU A 114 -63.50 35.46 9.68
N PHE A 115 -62.37 36.14 9.43
CA PHE A 115 -62.35 37.57 9.11
C PHE A 115 -62.44 37.87 7.62
N VAL A 116 -62.17 36.88 6.74
CA VAL A 116 -62.19 37.04 5.27
C VAL A 116 -63.53 37.58 4.73
N PRO A 117 -64.72 37.09 5.16
CA PRO A 117 -66.00 37.64 4.70
C PRO A 117 -66.19 39.11 5.12
N SER A 118 -65.78 39.46 6.34
CA SER A 118 -65.90 40.81 6.90
C SER A 118 -64.97 41.80 6.20
N LEU A 119 -63.72 41.39 5.92
CA LEU A 119 -62.73 42.20 5.19
C LEU A 119 -63.12 42.38 3.72
N ALA A 120 -63.60 41.32 3.06
CA ALA A 120 -64.10 41.41 1.69
C ALA A 120 -65.34 42.31 1.58
N TYR A 121 -66.24 42.28 2.57
CA TYR A 121 -67.39 43.18 2.65
C TYR A 121 -66.97 44.65 2.88
N ALA A 122 -66.00 44.89 3.78
CA ALA A 122 -65.45 46.21 4.03
C ALA A 122 -64.77 46.80 2.78
N LEU A 123 -63.96 46.01 2.07
CA LEU A 123 -63.34 46.46 0.82
C LEU A 123 -64.36 46.71 -0.28
N LYS A 124 -65.40 45.88 -0.39
CA LYS A 124 -66.50 46.12 -1.33
C LYS A 124 -67.19 47.45 -1.05
N LYS A 125 -67.39 47.80 0.23
CA LYS A 125 -67.97 49.09 0.64
C LYS A 125 -67.06 50.29 0.32
N ILE A 126 -65.74 50.11 0.38
CA ILE A 126 -64.74 51.15 0.07
C ILE A 126 -64.54 51.32 -1.45
N THR A 127 -64.44 50.22 -2.18
CA THR A 127 -64.24 50.21 -3.65
C THR A 127 -65.52 50.53 -4.43
N SER A 128 -66.70 50.35 -3.83
CA SER A 128 -67.99 50.74 -4.41
C SER A 128 -68.29 52.23 -4.30
N LYS A 129 -67.44 53.04 -3.64
CA LYS A 129 -67.66 54.51 -3.52
C LYS A 129 -67.53 55.28 -4.84
N ASN A 130 -67.18 54.62 -5.95
CA ASN A 130 -67.12 55.22 -7.29
C ASN A 130 -68.28 54.84 -8.22
N ASP A 131 -69.26 54.05 -7.77
CA ASP A 131 -70.53 53.90 -8.50
C ASP A 131 -71.61 54.69 -7.76
N THR A 132 -71.87 55.90 -8.25
CA THR A 132 -73.02 56.74 -7.89
C THR A 132 -74.32 55.93 -7.90
N ASP A 133 -75.19 56.21 -6.93
CA ASP A 133 -76.60 55.84 -6.92
C ASP A 133 -77.28 56.31 -8.21
N GLU A 134 -77.22 55.48 -9.26
CA GLU A 134 -78.13 55.56 -10.39
C GLU A 134 -79.02 54.33 -10.33
N VAL A 135 -80.26 54.54 -9.91
CA VAL A 135 -81.34 53.55 -10.05
C VAL A 135 -81.54 53.35 -11.56
N LEU A 136 -80.79 52.42 -12.15
CA LEU A 136 -80.90 52.06 -13.56
C LEU A 136 -82.29 51.48 -13.82
N ARG A 137 -83.17 52.35 -14.32
CA ARG A 137 -84.38 51.99 -15.06
C ARG A 137 -84.02 51.94 -16.55
N ASP A 138 -84.64 51.05 -17.31
CA ASP A 138 -84.53 51.12 -18.76
C ASP A 138 -85.26 52.36 -19.31
N ALA A 139 -85.12 52.65 -20.60
CA ALA A 139 -85.78 53.78 -21.27
C ALA A 139 -87.33 53.77 -21.23
N LYS A 140 -87.96 52.75 -20.60
CA LYS A 140 -89.41 52.65 -20.34
C LYS A 140 -89.75 52.55 -18.85
N GLY A 141 -88.80 52.81 -17.95
CA GLY A 141 -89.07 53.08 -16.54
C GLY A 141 -89.23 51.85 -15.62
N LYS A 142 -88.86 50.63 -16.03
CA LYS A 142 -88.90 49.44 -15.14
C LYS A 142 -87.56 49.21 -14.40
N LYS A 143 -87.64 48.87 -13.10
CA LYS A 143 -86.50 48.46 -12.26
C LYS A 143 -85.86 47.19 -12.83
N LEU A 144 -84.56 47.24 -13.16
CA LEU A 144 -83.77 46.05 -13.49
C LEU A 144 -83.64 45.15 -12.24
N SER A 145 -83.98 43.87 -12.37
CA SER A 145 -83.91 42.93 -11.26
C SER A 145 -82.47 42.57 -10.90
N LYS A 146 -82.21 42.34 -9.60
CA LYS A 146 -80.93 41.95 -8.97
C LYS A 146 -80.14 40.83 -9.69
N LYS A 147 -80.77 40.08 -10.59
CA LYS A 147 -80.16 38.97 -11.34
C LYS A 147 -79.16 39.41 -12.44
N LYS A 148 -79.21 40.65 -12.92
CA LYS A 148 -78.28 41.14 -13.99
C LYS A 148 -76.99 41.79 -13.48
N LEU A 149 -76.94 42.25 -12.23
CA LEU A 149 -75.74 42.85 -11.61
C LEU A 149 -74.60 41.85 -11.35
N LEU A 150 -74.87 40.54 -11.41
CA LEU A 150 -73.88 39.47 -11.19
C LEU A 150 -73.14 39.01 -12.47
N LYS A 151 -73.37 39.64 -13.62
CA LYS A 151 -72.67 39.29 -14.88
C LYS A 151 -71.75 40.42 -15.35
N ASN A 152 -70.78 40.82 -14.53
CA ASN A 152 -69.66 41.62 -15.02
C ASN A 152 -68.61 40.67 -15.63
N LYS A 153 -68.62 40.49 -16.97
CA LYS A 153 -67.80 39.47 -17.66
C LYS A 153 -66.30 39.60 -17.37
N LYS A 154 -65.75 40.81 -17.20
CA LYS A 154 -64.33 41.03 -16.87
C LYS A 154 -63.96 40.65 -15.42
N GLY A 155 -64.80 40.97 -14.44
CA GLY A 155 -64.57 40.61 -13.03
C GLY A 155 -64.77 39.13 -12.71
N GLY A 156 -65.59 38.43 -13.50
CA GLY A 156 -65.77 36.97 -13.39
C GLY A 156 -64.57 36.17 -13.90
N ILE A 157 -63.89 36.63 -14.96
CA ILE A 157 -62.68 35.97 -15.50
C ILE A 157 -61.51 36.14 -14.54
N VAL A 158 -61.30 37.34 -14.00
CA VAL A 158 -60.26 37.60 -12.97
C VAL A 158 -60.56 36.82 -11.69
N GLY A 159 -61.82 36.72 -11.27
CA GLY A 159 -62.24 35.90 -10.14
C GLY A 159 -62.00 34.40 -10.33
N MET A 160 -62.22 33.86 -11.54
CA MET A 160 -61.88 32.49 -11.91
C MET A 160 -60.38 32.24 -11.84
N ALA A 161 -59.57 33.12 -12.43
CA ALA A 161 -58.11 33.00 -12.43
C ALA A 161 -57.55 33.01 -11.00
N LEU A 162 -57.96 33.99 -10.18
CA LEU A 162 -57.55 34.08 -8.77
C LEU A 162 -58.05 32.89 -7.94
N GLY A 163 -59.25 32.37 -8.24
CA GLY A 163 -59.78 31.17 -7.60
C GLY A 163 -59.01 29.90 -7.94
N GLY A 164 -58.55 29.78 -9.20
CA GLY A 164 -57.66 28.71 -9.65
C GLY A 164 -56.29 28.79 -9.00
N VAL A 165 -55.65 29.97 -9.00
CA VAL A 165 -54.36 30.21 -8.33
C VAL A 165 -54.46 29.93 -6.83
N TYR A 166 -55.52 30.40 -6.16
CA TYR A 166 -55.78 30.08 -4.75
C TYR A 166 -55.85 28.58 -4.49
N ALA A 167 -56.56 27.83 -5.33
CA ALA A 167 -56.70 26.39 -5.14
C ALA A 167 -55.39 25.65 -5.42
N LEU A 168 -54.60 26.14 -6.38
CA LEU A 168 -53.26 25.64 -6.66
C LEU A 168 -52.31 25.90 -5.48
N CYS A 169 -52.25 27.13 -4.97
CA CYS A 169 -51.45 27.46 -3.79
C CYS A 169 -51.87 26.64 -2.56
N LEU A 170 -53.17 26.45 -2.35
CA LEU A 170 -53.67 25.62 -1.25
C LEU A 170 -53.25 24.16 -1.41
N PHE A 171 -53.28 23.63 -2.63
CA PHE A 171 -52.80 22.28 -2.92
C PHE A 171 -51.30 22.15 -2.65
N ILE A 172 -50.47 23.06 -3.18
CA ILE A 172 -49.01 23.06 -2.96
C ILE A 172 -48.69 23.12 -1.47
N VAL A 173 -49.34 24.02 -0.71
CA VAL A 173 -49.11 24.16 0.75
C VAL A 173 -49.46 22.88 1.52
N LEU A 174 -50.51 22.17 1.11
CA LEU A 174 -50.91 20.92 1.77
C LEU A 174 -50.09 19.71 1.32
N ALA A 175 -49.55 19.73 0.09
CA ALA A 175 -48.79 18.62 -0.48
C ALA A 175 -47.29 18.69 -0.14
N ALA A 176 -46.72 19.88 0.05
CA ALA A 176 -45.30 20.07 0.32
C ALA A 176 -44.75 19.30 1.55
N PRO A 177 -45.46 19.22 2.71
CA PRO A 177 -45.01 18.39 3.82
C PRO A 177 -44.88 16.90 3.46
N ILE A 178 -45.78 16.39 2.62
CA ILE A 178 -45.79 14.98 2.19
C ILE A 178 -44.59 14.72 1.28
N THR A 179 -44.29 15.63 0.35
CA THR A 179 -43.13 15.49 -0.55
C THR A 179 -41.80 15.51 0.21
N ALA A 180 -41.72 16.24 1.34
CA ALA A 180 -40.56 16.22 2.21
C ALA A 180 -40.33 14.84 2.83
N TYR A 181 -41.36 14.26 3.48
CA TYR A 181 -41.24 12.94 4.11
C TYR A 181 -40.95 11.83 3.11
N VAL A 182 -41.54 11.89 1.91
CA VAL A 182 -41.28 10.92 0.85
C VAL A 182 -39.80 10.96 0.42
N THR A 183 -39.22 12.16 0.29
CA THR A 183 -37.80 12.33 -0.09
C THR A 183 -36.87 11.79 0.99
N VAL A 184 -37.14 12.12 2.27
CA VAL A 184 -36.34 11.64 3.41
C VAL A 184 -36.46 10.13 3.60
N ALA A 185 -37.68 9.59 3.50
CA ALA A 185 -37.92 8.16 3.61
C ALA A 185 -37.18 7.42 2.50
N ASN A 186 -37.17 7.93 1.26
CA ASN A 186 -36.45 7.28 0.17
C ASN A 186 -34.95 7.11 0.48
N GLY A 187 -34.28 8.18 0.91
CA GLY A 187 -32.86 8.14 1.26
C GLY A 187 -32.54 7.18 2.40
N VAL A 188 -33.34 7.18 3.47
CA VAL A 188 -33.16 6.26 4.60
C VAL A 188 -33.35 4.80 4.17
N MET A 189 -34.32 4.53 3.31
CA MET A 189 -34.60 3.17 2.84
C MET A 189 -33.50 2.63 1.93
N MET A 190 -32.88 3.49 1.11
CA MET A 190 -31.69 3.13 0.31
C MET A 190 -30.51 2.76 1.21
N MET A 191 -30.28 3.49 2.30
CA MET A 191 -29.19 3.22 3.25
C MET A 191 -29.36 1.89 4.01
N ILE A 192 -30.58 1.54 4.40
CA ILE A 192 -30.85 0.33 5.21
C ILE A 192 -30.54 -0.97 4.42
N GLY A 193 -30.65 -0.94 3.08
CA GLY A 193 -30.13 -2.00 2.20
C GLY A 193 -30.48 -3.43 2.62
N SER A 194 -31.70 -3.64 3.13
CA SER A 194 -32.14 -4.91 3.72
C SER A 194 -32.84 -5.80 2.69
N ASP A 195 -32.51 -7.09 2.70
CA ASP A 195 -33.20 -8.13 1.92
C ASP A 195 -34.60 -8.47 2.49
N ASP A 196 -35.02 -7.80 3.56
CA ASP A 196 -36.35 -7.96 4.14
C ASP A 196 -37.42 -7.34 3.22
N GLU A 197 -38.39 -8.18 2.83
CA GLU A 197 -39.49 -7.86 1.92
C GLU A 197 -40.25 -6.58 2.30
N VAL A 198 -40.35 -6.27 3.60
CA VAL A 198 -40.98 -5.04 4.10
C VAL A 198 -40.16 -3.82 3.71
N PHE A 199 -38.83 -3.88 3.86
CA PHE A 199 -37.97 -2.75 3.55
C PHE A 199 -37.84 -2.56 2.03
N THR A 200 -37.76 -3.63 1.25
CA THR A 200 -37.79 -3.56 -0.22
C THR A 200 -39.09 -2.95 -0.73
N THR A 201 -40.23 -3.39 -0.18
CA THR A 201 -41.56 -2.84 -0.57
C THR A 201 -41.67 -1.36 -0.23
N VAL A 202 -41.17 -0.94 0.94
CA VAL A 202 -41.21 0.48 1.33
C VAL A 202 -40.29 1.31 0.45
N ALA A 203 -39.10 0.81 0.09
CA ALA A 203 -38.17 1.46 -0.83
C ALA A 203 -38.78 1.67 -2.24
N GLU A 204 -39.39 0.63 -2.81
CA GLU A 204 -40.08 0.73 -4.11
C GLU A 204 -41.24 1.74 -4.09
N VAL A 205 -41.97 1.80 -2.97
CA VAL A 205 -43.09 2.74 -2.81
C VAL A 205 -42.59 4.17 -2.65
N THR A 206 -41.52 4.40 -1.88
CA THR A 206 -40.93 5.74 -1.72
C THR A 206 -40.29 6.24 -3.00
N ASP A 207 -39.59 5.38 -3.74
CA ASP A 207 -38.96 5.71 -5.01
C ASP A 207 -40.01 6.07 -6.07
N ALA A 208 -41.04 5.23 -6.21
CA ALA A 208 -42.19 5.51 -7.09
C ALA A 208 -42.95 6.79 -6.68
N ALA A 209 -42.91 7.18 -5.41
CA ALA A 209 -43.53 8.42 -4.92
C ALA A 209 -42.64 9.65 -5.16
N CYS A 210 -41.32 9.51 -5.12
CA CYS A 210 -40.34 10.54 -5.49
C CYS A 210 -40.42 10.86 -6.99
N GLU A 211 -40.42 9.82 -7.83
CA GLU A 211 -40.48 9.93 -9.29
C GLU A 211 -41.87 10.32 -9.84
N ASN A 212 -42.86 10.40 -8.96
CA ASN A 212 -44.24 10.73 -9.29
C ASN A 212 -44.37 12.13 -9.94
N ILE A 213 -45.10 12.22 -11.06
CA ILE A 213 -45.38 13.49 -11.75
C ILE A 213 -46.04 14.51 -10.80
N GLY A 214 -46.90 14.07 -9.88
CA GLY A 214 -47.54 14.91 -8.88
C GLY A 214 -46.54 15.50 -7.87
N THR A 215 -45.61 14.68 -7.37
CA THR A 215 -44.51 15.12 -6.51
C THR A 215 -43.62 16.12 -7.25
N LYS A 216 -43.16 15.78 -8.46
CA LYS A 216 -42.37 16.67 -9.31
C LYS A 216 -43.08 18.00 -9.59
N THR A 217 -44.39 17.96 -9.84
CA THR A 217 -45.21 19.17 -10.06
C THR A 217 -45.27 20.05 -8.80
N VAL A 218 -45.43 19.46 -7.61
CA VAL A 218 -45.41 20.20 -6.34
C VAL A 218 -44.04 20.84 -6.11
N LYS A 219 -42.95 20.10 -6.37
CA LYS A 219 -41.56 20.61 -6.29
C LYS A 219 -41.36 21.81 -7.23
N THR A 220 -41.64 21.66 -8.53
CA THR A 220 -41.50 22.72 -9.56
C THR A 220 -42.33 23.98 -9.25
N LEU A 221 -43.49 23.84 -8.61
CA LEU A 221 -44.36 24.97 -8.29
C LEU A 221 -44.01 25.68 -6.97
N GLY A 222 -42.82 25.45 -6.43
CA GLY A 222 -42.30 26.12 -5.22
C GLY A 222 -42.53 25.35 -3.92
N GLY A 223 -42.90 24.07 -4.00
CA GLY A 223 -42.97 23.17 -2.86
C GLY A 223 -41.63 23.05 -2.13
N ASP A 224 -40.51 22.98 -2.86
CA ASP A 224 -39.18 22.84 -2.27
C ASP A 224 -38.79 24.06 -1.43
N ILE A 225 -39.13 25.26 -1.87
CA ILE A 225 -38.90 26.50 -1.10
C ILE A 225 -39.70 26.46 0.21
N LEU A 226 -40.94 25.95 0.17
CA LEU A 226 -41.76 25.83 1.36
C LEU A 226 -41.21 24.76 2.32
N VAL A 227 -40.76 23.63 1.79
CA VAL A 227 -40.11 22.56 2.56
C VAL A 227 -38.84 23.09 3.22
N ALA A 228 -37.90 23.64 2.44
CA ALA A 228 -36.63 24.16 2.95
C ALA A 228 -36.83 25.18 4.09
N ASN A 229 -37.79 26.10 3.96
CA ASN A 229 -38.06 27.07 5.03
C ASN A 229 -38.74 26.47 6.26
N MET A 230 -39.57 25.43 6.07
CA MET A 230 -40.29 24.75 7.14
C MET A 230 -39.40 23.80 7.93
N THR A 231 -38.44 23.16 7.25
CA THR A 231 -37.46 22.23 7.82
C THR A 231 -36.12 22.90 8.09
N SER A 232 -36.01 24.21 7.97
CA SER A 232 -34.75 24.90 8.26
C SER A 232 -34.48 24.92 9.75
N TYR A 233 -33.22 24.66 10.11
CA TYR A 233 -32.71 24.74 11.47
C TYR A 233 -31.38 25.51 11.48
N GLU A 234 -31.10 26.15 12.61
CA GLU A 234 -29.84 26.86 12.84
C GLU A 234 -29.14 26.22 14.04
N LEU A 235 -27.93 25.72 13.80
CA LEU A 235 -27.06 25.08 14.79
C LEU A 235 -25.67 25.71 14.66
N GLY A 236 -25.09 26.18 15.76
CA GLY A 236 -23.73 26.75 15.74
C GLY A 236 -23.53 27.97 14.81
N GLY A 237 -24.59 28.72 14.49
CA GLY A 237 -24.53 29.84 13.55
C GLY A 237 -24.57 29.43 12.06
N GLN A 238 -24.63 28.13 11.77
CA GLN A 238 -24.88 27.61 10.44
C GLN A 238 -26.37 27.26 10.28
N LYS A 239 -26.91 27.55 9.10
CA LYS A 239 -28.31 27.27 8.77
C LYS A 239 -28.37 26.25 7.66
N SER A 240 -29.11 25.17 7.91
CA SER A 240 -29.36 24.11 6.94
C SER A 240 -30.83 23.70 6.96
N ASP A 241 -31.21 22.76 6.11
CA ASP A 241 -32.54 22.18 6.04
C ASP A 241 -32.47 20.67 5.85
N LEU A 242 -33.58 20.00 6.17
CA LEU A 242 -33.66 18.54 6.13
C LEU A 242 -33.28 17.94 4.79
N THR A 243 -33.65 18.57 3.67
CA THR A 243 -33.37 18.03 2.33
C THR A 243 -31.87 18.02 2.08
N THR A 244 -31.21 19.13 2.43
CA THR A 244 -29.76 19.29 2.32
C THR A 244 -29.03 18.27 3.20
N GLU A 245 -29.40 18.14 4.48
CA GLU A 245 -28.73 17.19 5.38
C GLU A 245 -29.02 15.72 5.03
N THR A 246 -30.13 15.40 4.36
CA THR A 246 -30.40 14.01 3.91
C THR A 246 -29.70 13.61 2.61
N LYS A 247 -29.04 14.54 1.91
CA LYS A 247 -28.31 14.22 0.67
C LYS A 247 -27.21 13.20 0.93
N LEU A 248 -26.41 13.41 1.97
CA LEU A 248 -25.32 12.49 2.30
C LEU A 248 -25.82 11.07 2.61
N ILE A 249 -26.89 10.95 3.40
CA ILE A 249 -27.50 9.65 3.72
C ILE A 249 -27.97 8.95 2.44
N THR A 250 -28.53 9.72 1.50
CA THR A 250 -29.01 9.21 0.21
C THR A 250 -27.84 8.76 -0.67
N ALA A 251 -26.81 9.61 -0.83
CA ALA A 251 -25.61 9.31 -1.61
C ALA A 251 -24.88 8.06 -1.08
N ILE A 252 -24.74 7.92 0.25
CA ILE A 252 -24.16 6.70 0.86
C ILE A 252 -25.03 5.48 0.52
N GLY A 253 -26.35 5.58 0.63
CA GLY A 253 -27.27 4.48 0.28
C GLY A 253 -27.18 4.08 -1.19
N GLU A 254 -27.15 5.05 -2.10
CA GLU A 254 -26.99 4.84 -3.54
C GLU A 254 -25.62 4.22 -3.86
N ALA A 255 -24.55 4.69 -3.23
CA ALA A 255 -23.21 4.12 -3.38
C ALA A 255 -23.16 2.65 -2.91
N VAL A 256 -23.68 2.34 -1.71
CA VAL A 256 -23.72 0.95 -1.21
C VAL A 256 -24.52 0.05 -2.14
N HIS A 257 -25.67 0.52 -2.64
CA HIS A 257 -26.46 -0.23 -3.62
C HIS A 257 -25.68 -0.45 -4.92
N ALA A 258 -25.04 0.60 -5.44
CA ALA A 258 -24.29 0.56 -6.69
C ALA A 258 -23.07 -0.38 -6.63
N VAL A 259 -22.36 -0.43 -5.50
CA VAL A 259 -21.25 -1.38 -5.31
C VAL A 259 -21.74 -2.83 -5.25
N LYS A 260 -22.86 -3.07 -4.57
CA LYS A 260 -23.43 -4.42 -4.38
C LYS A 260 -24.10 -4.98 -5.63
N ASP A 261 -24.77 -4.15 -6.43
CA ASP A 261 -25.52 -4.61 -7.61
C ASP A 261 -24.58 -4.93 -8.77
N LYS A 262 -24.41 -6.23 -9.04
CA LYS A 262 -23.56 -6.74 -10.13
C LYS A 262 -24.10 -6.42 -11.53
N ASN A 263 -25.33 -5.89 -11.66
CA ASN A 263 -25.92 -5.52 -12.95
C ASN A 263 -25.64 -4.07 -13.36
N ILE A 264 -25.15 -3.23 -12.45
CA ILE A 264 -24.80 -1.84 -12.73
C ILE A 264 -23.41 -1.80 -13.37
N ASN A 265 -23.24 -0.92 -14.37
CA ASN A 265 -21.93 -0.72 -14.99
C ASN A 265 -20.94 -0.17 -13.95
N ARG A 266 -19.71 -0.69 -13.91
CA ARG A 266 -18.72 -0.29 -12.89
C ARG A 266 -18.31 1.18 -12.92
N ALA A 267 -18.23 1.79 -14.10
CA ALA A 267 -17.98 3.23 -14.22
C ALA A 267 -19.17 4.06 -13.70
N GLU A 268 -20.40 3.57 -13.93
CA GLU A 268 -21.61 4.20 -13.38
C GLU A 268 -21.65 4.05 -11.85
N ALA A 269 -21.35 2.86 -11.32
CA ALA A 269 -21.27 2.63 -9.88
C ALA A 269 -20.20 3.50 -9.21
N ALA A 270 -19.02 3.63 -9.81
CA ALA A 270 -17.95 4.48 -9.32
C ALA A 270 -18.33 5.97 -9.37
N SER A 271 -19.07 6.42 -10.38
CA SER A 271 -19.61 7.79 -10.41
C SER A 271 -20.53 8.05 -9.21
N VAL A 272 -21.42 7.10 -8.89
CA VAL A 272 -22.32 7.20 -7.73
C VAL A 272 -21.56 7.22 -6.41
N VAL A 273 -20.47 6.46 -6.29
CA VAL A 273 -19.61 6.49 -5.09
C VAL A 273 -18.99 7.88 -4.89
N ARG A 274 -18.50 8.53 -5.96
CA ARG A 274 -17.91 9.88 -5.87
C ARG A 274 -18.90 10.94 -5.37
N GLU A 275 -20.20 10.78 -5.64
CA GLU A 275 -21.25 11.69 -5.15
C GLU A 275 -21.33 11.74 -3.61
N VAL A 276 -20.77 10.75 -2.89
CA VAL A 276 -20.65 10.78 -1.43
C VAL A 276 -19.75 11.93 -0.96
N GLY A 277 -18.63 12.18 -1.64
CA GLY A 277 -17.71 13.29 -1.34
C GLY A 277 -18.40 14.64 -1.55
N ASP A 278 -19.05 14.82 -2.69
CA ASP A 278 -19.83 16.02 -3.00
C ASP A 278 -20.94 16.27 -1.96
N ALA A 279 -21.65 15.20 -1.55
CA ALA A 279 -22.69 15.31 -0.56
C ALA A 279 -22.16 15.72 0.82
N PHE A 280 -20.95 15.30 1.21
CA PHE A 280 -20.29 15.77 2.43
C PHE A 280 -20.02 17.28 2.39
N GLU A 281 -19.56 17.83 1.27
CA GLU A 281 -19.30 19.27 1.11
C GLU A 281 -20.59 20.12 1.20
N GLU A 282 -21.68 19.60 0.63
CA GLU A 282 -22.97 20.30 0.60
C GLU A 282 -23.64 20.36 1.98
N THR A 283 -23.49 19.32 2.79
CA THR A 283 -24.05 19.27 4.16
C THR A 283 -23.36 20.26 5.11
N LYS A 284 -24.06 20.69 6.17
CA LYS A 284 -23.56 21.69 7.12
C LYS A 284 -23.37 21.13 8.52
N PHE A 285 -24.25 20.24 8.96
CA PHE A 285 -24.21 19.74 10.33
C PHE A 285 -23.50 18.38 10.43
N LEU A 286 -23.66 17.53 9.42
CA LEU A 286 -23.07 16.19 9.39
C LEU A 286 -21.53 16.17 9.49
N PRO A 287 -20.76 17.04 8.81
CA PRO A 287 -19.30 16.99 8.91
C PRO A 287 -18.78 17.20 10.35
N ALA A 288 -19.43 18.07 11.14
CA ALA A 288 -19.04 18.30 12.54
C ALA A 288 -19.33 17.09 13.44
N ALA A 289 -20.47 16.42 13.23
CA ALA A 289 -20.78 15.21 13.97
C ALA A 289 -19.90 14.02 13.55
N THR A 290 -19.59 13.91 12.26
CA THR A 290 -18.68 12.87 11.74
C THR A 290 -17.26 13.10 12.25
N ALA A 291 -16.77 14.34 12.31
CA ALA A 291 -15.47 14.66 12.87
C ALA A 291 -15.36 14.26 14.34
N GLU A 292 -16.31 14.67 15.20
CA GLU A 292 -16.32 14.25 16.60
C GLU A 292 -16.43 12.72 16.77
N LEU A 293 -17.19 12.07 15.89
CA LEU A 293 -17.34 10.62 15.90
C LEU A 293 -16.03 9.92 15.52
N LEU A 294 -15.37 10.38 14.46
CA LEU A 294 -14.11 9.81 13.97
C LEU A 294 -12.98 10.04 14.98
N ASP A 295 -12.85 11.25 15.52
CA ASP A 295 -11.95 11.60 16.62
C ASP A 295 -12.14 10.66 17.82
N SER A 296 -13.37 10.60 18.37
CA SER A 296 -13.64 9.79 19.56
C SER A 296 -13.50 8.27 19.33
N ALA A 297 -13.95 7.78 18.17
CA ALA A 297 -13.88 6.36 17.85
C ALA A 297 -12.45 5.92 17.58
N SER A 298 -11.69 6.73 16.84
CA SER A 298 -10.34 6.40 16.43
C SER A 298 -9.36 6.51 17.60
N GLY A 299 -9.54 7.48 18.51
CA GLY A 299 -8.81 7.53 19.77
C GLY A 299 -9.06 6.29 20.64
N SER A 300 -10.30 5.80 20.71
CA SER A 300 -10.59 4.56 21.45
C SER A 300 -9.96 3.33 20.78
N TRP A 301 -10.06 3.24 19.45
CA TRP A 301 -9.54 2.11 18.68
C TRP A 301 -8.02 2.06 18.63
N SER A 302 -7.34 3.22 18.59
CA SER A 302 -5.88 3.32 18.62
C SER A 302 -5.31 2.82 19.96
N GLU A 303 -6.05 2.99 21.05
CA GLU A 303 -5.75 2.43 22.38
C GLU A 303 -6.13 0.94 22.53
N GLY A 304 -6.77 0.34 21.52
CA GLY A 304 -7.24 -1.04 21.54
C GLY A 304 -8.55 -1.26 22.31
N GLU A 305 -9.27 -0.18 22.63
CA GLU A 305 -10.56 -0.21 23.31
C GLU A 305 -11.74 -0.25 22.31
N GLU A 306 -12.93 -0.65 22.79
CA GLU A 306 -14.15 -0.60 21.99
C GLU A 306 -14.82 0.77 22.12
N PHE A 307 -15.15 1.41 20.99
CA PHE A 307 -15.93 2.65 21.00
C PHE A 307 -17.42 2.33 21.07
N ALA A 308 -18.08 2.67 22.19
CA ALA A 308 -19.51 2.42 22.40
C ALA A 308 -19.93 0.95 22.16
N GLY A 309 -19.06 -0.01 22.51
CA GLY A 309 -19.25 -1.45 22.27
C GLY A 309 -19.00 -1.90 20.83
N VAL A 310 -18.40 -1.04 20.00
CA VAL A 310 -18.01 -1.33 18.62
C VAL A 310 -16.48 -1.50 18.54
N LYS A 311 -16.07 -2.69 18.10
CA LYS A 311 -14.66 -3.02 17.83
C LYS A 311 -14.12 -2.26 16.63
N ALA A 312 -12.81 -2.02 16.67
CA ALA A 312 -12.05 -1.43 15.57
C ALA A 312 -12.29 -2.17 14.23
N PRO A 313 -12.54 -1.46 13.12
CA PRO A 313 -12.71 -2.07 11.80
C PRO A 313 -11.40 -2.67 11.24
N SER A 314 -11.34 -3.98 11.01
CA SER A 314 -10.17 -4.62 10.37
C SER A 314 -10.30 -4.68 8.84
N LEU A 315 -9.20 -4.46 8.12
CA LEU A 315 -9.08 -4.58 6.66
C LEU A 315 -8.67 -6.01 6.22
N GLY A 316 -8.73 -7.00 7.12
CA GLY A 316 -8.33 -8.38 6.86
C GLY A 316 -7.10 -8.80 7.68
N LYS A 317 -6.63 -10.04 7.46
CA LYS A 317 -5.43 -10.55 8.16
C LYS A 317 -4.20 -9.73 7.78
N ASN A 318 -3.35 -9.41 8.75
CA ASN A 318 -2.09 -8.69 8.61
C ASN A 318 -2.22 -7.22 8.15
N SER A 319 -3.44 -6.68 8.02
CA SER A 319 -3.67 -5.28 7.63
C SER A 319 -3.77 -4.30 8.81
N ASP A 320 -3.47 -4.79 10.02
CA ASP A 320 -3.65 -4.04 11.26
C ASP A 320 -2.76 -2.78 11.30
N GLY A 321 -1.61 -2.79 10.63
CA GLY A 321 -0.75 -1.61 10.46
C GLY A 321 -1.46 -0.47 9.72
N ILE A 322 -2.07 -0.77 8.57
CA ILE A 322 -2.83 0.22 7.77
C ILE A 322 -4.02 0.76 8.58
N ALA A 323 -4.75 -0.12 9.26
CA ALA A 323 -5.90 0.27 10.07
C ALA A 323 -5.49 1.18 11.24
N LYS A 324 -4.35 0.90 11.89
CA LYS A 324 -3.80 1.74 12.97
C LYS A 324 -3.42 3.14 12.47
N GLU A 325 -2.77 3.25 11.31
CA GLU A 325 -2.43 4.56 10.75
C GLU A 325 -3.69 5.35 10.38
N LEU A 326 -4.71 4.69 9.81
CA LEU A 326 -6.01 5.34 9.58
C LEU A 326 -6.64 5.87 10.87
N TYR A 327 -6.58 5.12 11.98
CA TYR A 327 -7.12 5.60 13.26
C TYR A 327 -6.31 6.78 13.80
N LYS A 328 -4.99 6.73 13.71
CA LYS A 328 -4.13 7.86 14.13
C LYS A 328 -4.45 9.12 13.33
N THR A 329 -4.59 8.99 12.00
CA THR A 329 -5.02 10.11 11.15
C THR A 329 -6.37 10.68 11.58
N PHE A 330 -7.30 9.83 12.02
CA PHE A 330 -8.61 10.32 12.41
C PHE A 330 -8.70 10.87 13.84
N ASP A 331 -7.68 10.67 14.68
CA ASP A 331 -7.60 11.09 16.11
C ASP A 331 -7.46 12.61 16.33
N ASP A 332 -7.46 13.41 15.26
CA ASP A 332 -7.57 14.87 15.34
C ASP A 332 -8.51 15.45 14.26
N SER A 333 -9.45 14.62 13.81
CA SER A 333 -10.44 14.95 12.80
C SER A 333 -11.22 16.23 13.13
N ASN A 334 -11.34 17.11 12.15
CA ASN A 334 -12.17 18.32 12.24
C ASN A 334 -13.03 18.47 10.98
N VAL A 335 -13.88 19.50 10.96
CA VAL A 335 -14.86 19.72 9.88
C VAL A 335 -14.21 19.87 8.51
N GLU A 336 -13.04 20.49 8.42
CA GLU A 336 -12.37 20.72 7.13
C GLU A 336 -11.62 19.48 6.67
N THR A 337 -10.90 18.78 7.57
CA THR A 337 -10.22 17.52 7.23
C THR A 337 -11.20 16.45 6.81
N VAL A 338 -12.29 16.23 7.56
CA VAL A 338 -13.31 15.21 7.21
C VAL A 338 -13.96 15.43 5.84
N LYS A 339 -14.14 16.68 5.40
CA LYS A 339 -14.67 16.94 4.05
C LYS A 339 -13.68 16.54 2.97
N MET A 340 -12.40 16.85 3.18
CA MET A 340 -11.32 16.48 2.26
C MET A 340 -11.15 14.96 2.24
N ASP A 341 -11.09 14.33 3.41
CA ASP A 341 -10.94 12.89 3.58
C ASP A 341 -12.10 12.12 2.96
N ALA A 342 -13.34 12.59 3.14
CA ALA A 342 -14.51 11.97 2.51
C ALA A 342 -14.40 11.95 0.98
N HIS A 343 -13.85 13.01 0.38
CA HIS A 343 -13.65 13.08 -1.07
C HIS A 343 -12.53 12.12 -1.52
N THR A 344 -11.39 12.11 -0.81
CA THR A 344 -10.28 11.18 -1.05
C THR A 344 -10.74 9.72 -0.93
N ILE A 345 -11.42 9.37 0.16
CA ILE A 345 -11.92 8.00 0.40
C ILE A 345 -12.95 7.60 -0.64
N ALA A 346 -13.87 8.49 -1.03
CA ALA A 346 -14.84 8.21 -2.09
C ALA A 346 -14.14 7.95 -3.44
N ASN A 347 -13.09 8.73 -3.77
CA ASN A 347 -12.29 8.51 -4.97
C ASN A 347 -11.56 7.16 -4.94
N ILE A 348 -10.92 6.81 -3.82
CA ILE A 348 -10.25 5.53 -3.62
C ILE A 348 -11.23 4.36 -3.82
N ILE A 349 -12.39 4.40 -3.17
CA ILE A 349 -13.42 3.35 -3.32
C ILE A 349 -13.91 3.30 -4.77
N ALA A 350 -14.13 4.44 -5.43
CA ALA A 350 -14.54 4.50 -6.82
C ALA A 350 -13.50 3.86 -7.76
N CYS A 351 -12.20 4.07 -7.52
CA CYS A 351 -11.13 3.42 -8.28
C CYS A 351 -11.14 1.90 -8.10
N ILE A 352 -11.33 1.42 -6.87
CA ILE A 352 -11.43 -0.02 -6.57
C ILE A 352 -12.65 -0.64 -7.28
N VAL A 353 -13.80 0.06 -7.28
CA VAL A 353 -15.03 -0.38 -7.95
C VAL A 353 -14.87 -0.43 -9.46
N GLU A 354 -14.25 0.58 -10.07
CA GLU A 354 -13.92 0.63 -11.50
C GLU A 354 -13.03 -0.54 -11.93
N ALA A 355 -12.12 -0.96 -11.07
CA ALA A 355 -11.19 -2.07 -11.31
C ALA A 355 -11.74 -3.45 -10.95
N GLU A 356 -13.00 -3.55 -10.50
CA GLU A 356 -13.64 -4.79 -10.04
C GLU A 356 -12.94 -5.48 -8.84
N ALA A 357 -12.11 -4.75 -8.09
CA ALA A 357 -11.30 -5.28 -6.99
C ALA A 357 -11.96 -5.18 -5.60
N PHE A 358 -13.26 -4.87 -5.53
CA PHE A 358 -13.94 -4.64 -4.25
C PHE A 358 -14.12 -5.92 -3.42
N ASP A 359 -14.36 -7.07 -4.06
CA ASP A 359 -14.44 -8.38 -3.38
C ASP A 359 -13.06 -8.81 -2.82
N ASP A 360 -11.99 -8.36 -3.46
CA ASP A 360 -10.59 -8.63 -3.08
C ASP A 360 -10.18 -7.87 -1.81
N VAL A 361 -10.56 -6.59 -1.67
CA VAL A 361 -10.33 -5.79 -0.44
C VAL A 361 -10.74 -6.53 0.83
N LYS A 362 -11.87 -7.25 0.77
CA LYS A 362 -12.42 -7.96 1.94
C LYS A 362 -11.70 -9.27 2.26
N SER A 363 -11.10 -9.90 1.25
CA SER A 363 -10.57 -11.26 1.35
C SER A 363 -9.05 -11.30 1.40
N ASN A 364 -8.39 -10.46 0.60
CA ASN A 364 -6.95 -10.28 0.52
C ASN A 364 -6.61 -8.89 -0.02
N PHE A 365 -6.30 -7.93 0.84
CA PHE A 365 -5.96 -6.57 0.39
C PHE A 365 -4.71 -6.54 -0.51
N ILE A 366 -3.81 -7.53 -0.41
CA ILE A 366 -2.61 -7.65 -1.27
C ILE A 366 -2.98 -7.74 -2.75
N SER A 367 -4.07 -8.43 -3.11
CA SER A 367 -4.44 -8.57 -4.52
C SER A 367 -4.98 -7.28 -5.13
N VAL A 368 -5.37 -6.29 -4.30
CA VAL A 368 -5.62 -4.93 -4.79
C VAL A 368 -4.30 -4.26 -5.18
N LEU A 369 -3.22 -4.53 -4.42
CA LEU A 369 -1.89 -3.97 -4.67
C LEU A 369 -1.21 -4.57 -5.92
N GLU A 370 -1.63 -5.77 -6.35
CA GLU A 370 -1.20 -6.39 -7.62
C GLU A 370 -1.56 -5.55 -8.84
N ASN A 371 -2.62 -4.74 -8.77
CA ASN A 371 -3.01 -3.88 -9.88
C ASN A 371 -2.28 -2.53 -9.79
N GLU A 372 -1.13 -2.43 -10.45
CA GLU A 372 -0.27 -1.23 -10.44
C GLU A 372 -1.05 0.06 -10.73
N ASP A 373 -1.97 0.06 -11.71
CA ASP A 373 -2.79 1.22 -12.07
C ASP A 373 -3.76 1.63 -10.94
N VAL A 374 -4.30 0.67 -10.20
CA VAL A 374 -5.20 0.92 -9.05
C VAL A 374 -4.39 1.41 -7.87
N THR A 375 -3.30 0.73 -7.55
CA THR A 375 -2.37 1.09 -6.47
C THR A 375 -1.85 2.51 -6.66
N GLN A 376 -1.42 2.87 -7.87
CA GLN A 376 -0.99 4.22 -8.20
C GLN A 376 -2.07 5.26 -7.92
N LYS A 377 -3.33 5.00 -8.32
CA LYS A 377 -4.43 5.94 -8.06
C LYS A 377 -4.73 6.06 -6.57
N ILE A 378 -4.72 4.96 -5.83
CA ILE A 378 -4.94 4.97 -4.37
C ILE A 378 -3.84 5.80 -3.70
N LEU A 379 -2.57 5.51 -4.01
CA LEU A 379 -1.43 6.24 -3.47
C LEU A 379 -1.46 7.72 -3.84
N PHE A 380 -1.84 8.05 -5.08
CA PHE A 380 -1.96 9.44 -5.50
C PHE A 380 -3.03 10.19 -4.70
N GLU A 381 -4.22 9.61 -4.54
CA GLU A 381 -5.31 10.22 -3.77
C GLU A 381 -4.95 10.40 -2.28
N LEU A 382 -4.23 9.42 -1.70
CA LEU A 382 -3.73 9.53 -0.32
C LEU A 382 -2.65 10.60 -0.19
N LEU A 383 -1.67 10.62 -1.10
CA LEU A 383 -0.60 11.62 -1.09
C LEU A 383 -1.14 13.02 -1.33
N ASP A 384 -2.12 13.22 -2.23
CA ASP A 384 -2.69 14.54 -2.52
C ASP A 384 -3.42 15.15 -1.30
N ASN A 385 -3.83 14.32 -0.35
CA ASN A 385 -4.43 14.73 0.91
C ASN A 385 -3.41 14.71 2.06
N ASP A 386 -2.92 15.88 2.46
CA ASP A 386 -1.92 16.06 3.54
C ASP A 386 -2.34 15.47 4.90
N HIS A 387 -3.63 15.18 5.13
CA HIS A 387 -4.09 14.54 6.36
C HIS A 387 -3.96 13.01 6.29
N LEU A 388 -4.12 12.43 5.09
CA LEU A 388 -4.10 10.98 4.84
C LEU A 388 -2.74 10.49 4.32
N ASP A 389 -1.74 11.34 4.19
CA ASP A 389 -0.42 10.98 3.66
C ASP A 389 0.27 9.89 4.49
N GLY A 390 0.16 9.91 5.82
CA GLY A 390 0.69 8.90 6.73
C GLY A 390 0.14 7.49 6.50
N VAL A 391 -1.04 7.37 5.90
CA VAL A 391 -1.62 6.06 5.50
C VAL A 391 -0.78 5.39 4.41
N VAL A 392 -0.06 6.17 3.59
CA VAL A 392 0.89 5.63 2.62
C VAL A 392 2.02 4.88 3.31
N GLY A 393 2.55 5.42 4.41
CA GLY A 393 3.52 4.71 5.25
C GLY A 393 2.97 3.37 5.74
N GLY A 394 1.71 3.35 6.20
CA GLY A 394 1.02 2.11 6.58
C GLY A 394 0.89 1.09 5.44
N LEU A 395 0.61 1.54 4.21
CA LEU A 395 0.55 0.68 3.02
C LEU A 395 1.92 0.12 2.63
N MET A 396 2.96 0.95 2.72
CA MET A 396 4.32 0.54 2.41
C MET A 396 4.86 -0.44 3.45
N ASN A 397 4.64 -0.17 4.74
CA ASN A 397 4.96 -1.09 5.83
C ASN A 397 4.28 -2.44 5.64
N TYR A 398 3.00 -2.44 5.27
CA TYR A 398 2.29 -3.68 4.94
C TYR A 398 2.95 -4.46 3.79
N GLY A 399 3.38 -3.78 2.72
CA GLY A 399 4.13 -4.42 1.64
C GLY A 399 5.46 -5.01 2.11
N VAL A 400 6.24 -4.25 2.88
CA VAL A 400 7.52 -4.70 3.44
C VAL A 400 7.33 -5.86 4.41
N GLU A 401 6.32 -5.84 5.28
CA GLU A 401 5.97 -6.94 6.18
C GLU A 401 5.65 -8.23 5.41
N VAL A 402 4.86 -8.13 4.33
CA VAL A 402 4.55 -9.28 3.46
C VAL A 402 5.82 -9.87 2.84
N LEU A 403 6.77 -9.02 2.44
CA LEU A 403 8.06 -9.46 1.94
C LEU A 403 8.89 -10.14 3.04
N CYS A 404 8.96 -9.53 4.23
CA CYS A 404 9.68 -10.05 5.38
C CYS A 404 9.15 -11.43 5.78
N ASP A 405 7.83 -11.59 5.88
CA ASP A 405 7.18 -12.86 6.16
C ASP A 405 7.51 -13.92 5.10
N SER A 406 7.56 -13.54 3.82
CA SER A 406 7.84 -14.47 2.71
C SER A 406 9.30 -14.94 2.65
N LEU A 407 10.21 -14.13 3.19
CA LEU A 407 11.64 -14.41 3.34
C LEU A 407 12.01 -15.01 4.70
N GLU A 408 11.05 -15.13 5.62
CA GLU A 408 11.30 -15.54 7.01
C GLU A 408 12.32 -14.62 7.71
N ILE A 409 12.25 -13.31 7.40
CA ILE A 409 13.01 -12.29 8.13
C ILE A 409 12.50 -12.25 9.57
N ARG A 410 13.44 -12.23 10.50
CA ARG A 410 13.13 -12.19 11.92
C ARG A 410 12.45 -10.88 12.29
N HIS A 411 11.37 -10.96 13.07
CA HIS A 411 10.60 -9.76 13.43
C HIS A 411 11.32 -8.90 14.48
N ASP A 412 11.92 -9.49 15.51
CA ASP A 412 12.61 -8.79 16.59
C ASP A 412 13.78 -9.62 17.17
N MET A 413 14.52 -9.05 18.11
CA MET A 413 15.64 -9.71 18.78
C MET A 413 15.22 -10.58 19.97
N ASP A 414 13.92 -10.78 20.20
CA ASP A 414 13.46 -11.48 21.40
C ASP A 414 13.84 -12.97 21.37
N GLY A 415 14.32 -13.46 22.52
CA GLY A 415 14.80 -14.83 22.69
C GLY A 415 16.21 -15.11 22.14
N LEU A 416 16.78 -14.20 21.34
CA LEU A 416 18.04 -14.44 20.64
C LEU A 416 19.25 -14.56 21.60
N TYR A 417 19.27 -13.73 22.64
CA TYR A 417 20.30 -13.77 23.67
C TYR A 417 20.24 -15.07 24.47
N GLU A 418 19.03 -15.54 24.77
CA GLU A 418 18.81 -16.80 25.47
C GLU A 418 19.25 -18.00 24.62
N ASP A 419 19.00 -17.97 23.31
CA ASP A 419 19.50 -18.97 22.35
C ASP A 419 21.03 -18.93 22.25
N PHE A 420 21.63 -17.73 22.18
CA PHE A 420 23.09 -17.56 22.19
C PHE A 420 23.73 -18.20 23.42
N LEU A 421 23.17 -17.98 24.61
CA LEU A 421 23.69 -18.58 25.84
C LEU A 421 23.54 -20.11 25.85
N ALA A 422 22.47 -20.64 25.27
CA ALA A 422 22.27 -22.08 25.15
C ALA A 422 23.30 -22.72 24.20
N ASP A 423 23.56 -22.10 23.05
CA ASP A 423 24.55 -22.57 22.09
C ASP A 423 25.99 -22.41 22.62
N LEU A 424 26.28 -21.31 23.32
CA LEU A 424 27.55 -21.10 24.02
C LEU A 424 27.86 -22.25 24.99
N ALA A 425 26.86 -22.74 25.73
CA ALA A 425 27.02 -23.82 26.68
C ALA A 425 27.23 -25.21 26.04
N ASN A 426 26.98 -25.35 24.73
CA ASN A 426 27.11 -26.61 24.00
C ASN A 426 28.49 -26.79 23.35
N ILE A 427 29.36 -25.78 23.38
CA ILE A 427 30.72 -25.89 22.85
C ILE A 427 31.55 -26.75 23.81
N ASP A 428 32.22 -27.78 23.28
CA ASP A 428 33.14 -28.64 24.04
C ASP A 428 34.59 -28.31 23.66
N ALA A 429 35.26 -27.52 24.51
CA ALA A 429 36.68 -27.24 24.36
C ALA A 429 37.61 -28.35 24.90
N GLY A 430 37.04 -29.45 25.41
CA GLY A 430 37.78 -30.48 26.13
C GLY A 430 38.29 -30.01 27.50
N THR A 431 39.16 -30.79 28.13
CA THR A 431 39.69 -30.49 29.47
C THR A 431 41.21 -30.33 29.51
N ASP A 432 41.87 -30.26 28.34
CA ASP A 432 43.33 -30.14 28.23
C ASP A 432 43.71 -28.98 27.30
N PRO A 433 44.09 -27.81 27.85
CA PRO A 433 44.46 -26.64 27.06
C PRO A 433 45.79 -26.81 26.30
N SER A 434 46.53 -27.90 26.51
CA SER A 434 47.73 -28.23 25.74
C SER A 434 47.46 -29.05 24.47
N ASN A 435 46.21 -29.50 24.27
CA ASN A 435 45.80 -30.19 23.06
C ASN A 435 45.47 -29.16 21.96
N GLU A 436 46.46 -28.87 21.10
CA GLU A 436 46.33 -27.88 20.03
C GLU A 436 45.20 -28.17 19.05
N GLU A 437 44.90 -29.45 18.76
CA GLU A 437 43.82 -29.84 17.86
C GLU A 437 42.43 -29.58 18.49
N ALA A 438 42.26 -29.89 19.78
CA ALA A 438 41.02 -29.60 20.49
C ALA A 438 40.76 -28.09 20.61
N ILE A 439 41.81 -27.30 20.89
CA ILE A 439 41.71 -25.84 20.95
C ILE A 439 41.37 -25.24 19.59
N ALA A 440 41.98 -25.73 18.50
CA ALA A 440 41.66 -25.26 17.15
C ALA A 440 40.20 -25.58 16.76
N ASN A 441 39.71 -26.77 17.11
CA ASN A 441 38.31 -27.14 16.89
C ASN A 441 37.36 -26.25 17.69
N ALA A 442 37.64 -26.04 18.98
CA ALA A 442 36.82 -25.19 19.84
C ALA A 442 36.84 -23.73 19.38
N GLN A 443 38.01 -23.19 18.99
CA GLN A 443 38.13 -21.86 18.40
C GLN A 443 37.22 -21.72 17.17
N THR A 444 37.15 -22.77 16.34
CA THR A 444 36.27 -22.81 15.17
C THR A 444 34.79 -22.83 15.56
N GLU A 445 34.40 -23.56 16.60
CA GLU A 445 33.03 -23.56 17.10
C GLU A 445 32.63 -22.23 17.75
N TYR A 446 33.54 -21.57 18.49
CA TYR A 446 33.34 -20.21 18.99
C TYR A 446 33.17 -19.22 17.83
N LYS A 447 33.98 -19.35 16.78
CA LYS A 447 33.85 -18.54 15.57
C LYS A 447 32.47 -18.66 14.95
N LYS A 448 32.05 -19.90 14.66
CA LYS A 448 30.71 -20.20 14.14
C LYS A 448 29.60 -19.66 15.02
N LEU A 449 29.75 -19.75 16.35
CA LEU A 449 28.78 -19.20 17.30
C LEU A 449 28.67 -17.67 17.15
N PHE A 450 29.79 -16.94 17.25
CA PHE A 450 29.75 -15.48 17.15
C PHE A 450 29.26 -15.01 15.79
N ASP A 451 29.67 -15.68 14.71
CA ASP A 451 29.23 -15.38 13.34
C ASP A 451 27.71 -15.64 13.17
N LYS A 452 27.18 -16.73 13.77
CA LYS A 452 25.75 -17.06 13.81
C LYS A 452 24.90 -16.02 14.55
N TYR A 453 25.47 -15.30 15.50
CA TYR A 453 24.75 -14.25 16.23
C TYR A 453 25.19 -12.83 15.84
N GLY A 454 25.94 -12.70 14.74
CA GLY A 454 26.34 -11.41 14.19
C GLY A 454 27.28 -10.61 15.10
N ILE A 455 28.13 -11.26 15.89
CA ILE A 455 29.04 -10.59 16.83
C ILE A 455 30.47 -10.63 16.28
N LYS A 456 31.03 -9.45 15.96
CA LYS A 456 32.42 -9.35 15.47
C LYS A 456 33.42 -9.55 16.62
N VAL A 457 34.13 -10.69 16.61
CA VAL A 457 35.18 -11.03 17.60
C VAL A 457 36.48 -11.36 16.87
N SER A 458 37.64 -10.97 17.43
CA SER A 458 38.95 -11.28 16.83
C SER A 458 39.33 -12.76 17.02
N ASP A 459 40.08 -13.32 16.08
CA ASP A 459 40.59 -14.70 16.18
C ASP A 459 41.41 -14.93 17.45
N ASP A 460 42.18 -13.92 17.90
CA ASP A 460 42.91 -13.97 19.17
C ASP A 460 41.98 -14.15 20.38
N ASN A 461 40.84 -13.46 20.38
CA ASN A 461 39.84 -13.60 21.44
C ASN A 461 39.11 -14.94 21.34
N MET A 462 38.83 -15.45 20.14
CA MET A 462 38.24 -16.79 19.97
C MET A 462 39.18 -17.90 20.46
N LYS A 463 40.48 -17.77 20.18
CA LYS A 463 41.51 -18.68 20.70
C LYS A 463 41.62 -18.58 22.21
N ALA A 464 41.58 -17.36 22.76
CA ALA A 464 41.59 -17.14 24.20
C ALA A 464 40.35 -17.74 24.88
N ALA A 465 39.18 -17.66 24.23
CA ALA A 465 37.93 -18.27 24.69
C ALA A 465 38.07 -19.80 24.76
N ALA A 466 38.52 -20.43 23.67
CA ALA A 466 38.77 -21.87 23.61
C ALA A 466 39.74 -22.35 24.72
N VAL A 467 40.82 -21.61 24.95
CA VAL A 467 41.79 -21.93 26.03
C VAL A 467 41.17 -21.72 27.41
N ALA A 468 40.38 -20.67 27.62
CA ALA A 468 39.72 -20.42 28.90
C ALA A 468 38.68 -21.50 29.23
N ASP A 469 37.89 -21.90 28.25
CA ASP A 469 36.89 -22.95 28.34
C ASP A 469 37.52 -24.31 28.66
N ALA A 470 38.62 -24.67 27.97
CA ALA A 470 39.39 -25.88 28.27
C ALA A 470 39.99 -25.90 29.70
N ASN A 471 40.16 -24.72 30.33
CA ASN A 471 40.54 -24.57 31.73
C ASN A 471 39.36 -24.60 32.71
N GLY A 472 38.13 -24.81 32.22
CA GLY A 472 36.90 -24.85 33.01
C GLY A 472 36.38 -23.47 33.42
N ALA A 473 36.64 -22.43 32.62
CA ALA A 473 36.08 -21.10 32.85
C ALA A 473 34.55 -21.10 32.66
N ASP A 474 33.85 -20.26 33.43
CA ASP A 474 32.46 -19.92 33.12
C ASP A 474 32.48 -18.94 31.96
N MET A 475 32.06 -19.40 30.78
CA MET A 475 32.22 -18.63 29.55
C MET A 475 31.33 -17.39 29.48
N THR A 476 30.15 -17.39 30.08
CA THR A 476 29.32 -16.17 30.19
C THR A 476 30.06 -15.12 31.03
N LYS A 477 30.66 -15.54 32.15
CA LYS A 477 31.45 -14.63 32.99
C LYS A 477 32.73 -14.17 32.29
N TRP A 478 33.40 -15.07 31.57
CA TRP A 478 34.63 -14.76 30.84
C TRP A 478 34.37 -13.72 29.74
N LEU A 479 33.29 -13.87 28.96
CA LEU A 479 32.91 -12.91 27.92
C LEU A 479 32.65 -11.51 28.49
N ALA A 480 32.03 -11.43 29.67
CA ALA A 480 31.83 -10.17 30.37
C ALA A 480 33.16 -9.58 30.89
N GLU A 481 34.07 -10.41 31.41
CA GLU A 481 35.39 -9.98 31.87
C GLU A 481 36.31 -9.51 30.72
N GLN A 482 36.13 -10.04 29.51
CA GLN A 482 36.82 -9.61 28.30
C GLN A 482 36.11 -8.47 27.55
N GLU A 483 35.01 -7.93 28.10
CA GLU A 483 34.20 -6.87 27.50
C GLU A 483 33.62 -7.24 26.11
N ILE A 484 33.49 -8.55 25.84
CA ILE A 484 32.93 -9.06 24.58
C ILE A 484 31.40 -8.98 24.62
N ILE A 485 30.76 -9.54 25.65
CA ILE A 485 29.31 -9.41 25.89
C ILE A 485 29.07 -9.22 27.40
N LEU A 486 28.54 -8.06 27.79
CA LEU A 486 28.34 -7.66 29.19
C LEU A 486 26.94 -7.98 29.72
N SER A 487 25.93 -7.94 28.85
CA SER A 487 24.52 -8.09 29.19
C SER A 487 23.70 -8.45 27.95
N LYS A 488 22.39 -8.69 28.13
CA LYS A 488 21.43 -8.82 27.03
C LYS A 488 21.39 -7.55 26.15
N ASP A 489 21.38 -6.38 26.77
CA ASP A 489 21.34 -5.11 26.04
C ASP A 489 22.64 -4.90 25.23
N ASP A 490 23.80 -5.21 25.82
CA ASP A 490 25.10 -5.14 25.12
C ASP A 490 25.20 -6.15 23.96
N PHE A 491 24.57 -7.33 24.10
CA PHE A 491 24.44 -8.28 23.00
C PHE A 491 23.62 -7.70 21.85
N CYS A 492 22.46 -7.11 22.14
CA CYS A 492 21.61 -6.49 21.12
C CYS A 492 22.32 -5.32 20.42
N GLU A 493 23.07 -4.49 21.16
CA GLU A 493 23.83 -3.36 20.60
C GLU A 493 25.04 -3.79 19.74
N LYS A 494 25.69 -4.91 20.08
CA LYS A 494 26.87 -5.42 19.35
C LYS A 494 26.55 -6.34 18.19
N SER A 495 25.36 -6.94 18.20
CA SER A 495 24.88 -7.77 17.11
C SER A 495 24.62 -6.91 15.86
N VAL A 496 25.14 -7.35 14.71
CA VAL A 496 24.85 -6.70 13.41
C VAL A 496 23.55 -7.16 12.77
N LEU A 497 22.76 -7.99 13.47
CA LEU A 497 21.49 -8.49 12.97
C LEU A 497 20.47 -7.36 12.81
N VAL A 498 19.80 -7.37 11.66
CA VAL A 498 18.70 -6.48 11.31
C VAL A 498 17.41 -7.27 11.34
N THR A 499 16.41 -6.72 12.02
CA THR A 499 15.08 -7.30 12.17
C THR A 499 14.04 -6.49 11.39
N ALA A 500 12.84 -7.03 11.21
CA ALA A 500 11.76 -6.30 10.53
C ALA A 500 11.42 -4.97 11.22
N VAL A 501 11.59 -4.87 12.55
CA VAL A 501 11.37 -3.64 13.32
C VAL A 501 12.41 -2.55 13.02
N ASP A 502 13.59 -2.93 12.54
CA ASP A 502 14.65 -1.98 12.20
C ASP A 502 14.43 -1.35 10.81
N ILE A 503 13.50 -1.88 10.01
CA ILE A 503 13.15 -1.37 8.69
C ILE A 503 12.12 -0.25 8.87
N ASP A 504 12.60 0.95 9.17
CA ASP A 504 11.77 2.11 9.43
C ASP A 504 11.61 2.98 8.18
N LEU A 505 10.35 3.23 7.79
CA LEU A 505 10.03 4.15 6.71
C LEU A 505 10.23 5.59 7.17
N LYS A 506 10.75 6.42 6.27
CA LYS A 506 11.08 7.79 6.62
C LYS A 506 9.87 8.70 6.45
N ASP A 507 9.61 9.52 7.46
CA ASP A 507 8.77 10.72 7.32
C ASP A 507 9.55 11.78 6.54
N HIS A 508 9.44 11.79 5.21
CA HIS A 508 10.01 12.84 4.35
C HIS A 508 8.90 13.62 3.65
N GLU A 509 9.13 14.93 3.49
CA GLU A 509 8.23 15.79 2.72
C GLU A 509 8.37 15.46 1.22
N ILE A 510 7.32 14.90 0.64
CA ILE A 510 7.32 14.42 -0.76
C ILE A 510 7.25 15.61 -1.73
N THR A 511 8.22 15.71 -2.63
CA THR A 511 8.37 16.85 -3.55
C THR A 511 7.44 16.80 -4.77
N ASP A 512 7.19 15.59 -5.31
CA ASP A 512 6.26 15.34 -6.42
C ASP A 512 5.40 14.11 -6.12
N LYS A 513 4.22 14.36 -5.54
CA LYS A 513 3.25 13.33 -5.13
C LYS A 513 2.81 12.41 -6.27
N ALA A 514 2.72 12.93 -7.51
CA ALA A 514 2.31 12.13 -8.66
C ALA A 514 3.43 11.18 -9.12
N ALA A 515 4.65 11.69 -9.20
CA ALA A 515 5.81 10.87 -9.53
C ALA A 515 6.09 9.82 -8.43
N GLU A 516 5.92 10.20 -7.17
CA GLU A 516 6.11 9.32 -6.03
C GLU A 516 5.08 8.18 -6.01
N ALA A 517 3.79 8.48 -6.24
CA ALA A 517 2.74 7.46 -6.33
C ALA A 517 3.03 6.39 -7.40
N VAL A 518 3.58 6.79 -8.55
CA VAL A 518 4.00 5.85 -9.62
C VAL A 518 5.11 4.93 -9.13
N LYS A 519 6.15 5.49 -8.50
CA LYS A 519 7.29 4.71 -8.02
C LYS A 519 6.87 3.72 -6.92
N LEU A 520 6.09 4.18 -5.95
CA LEU A 520 5.58 3.36 -4.85
C LEU A 520 4.66 2.25 -5.36
N ALA A 521 3.77 2.54 -6.32
CA ALA A 521 2.91 1.52 -6.92
C ALA A 521 3.71 0.43 -7.61
N LYS A 522 4.72 0.81 -8.40
CA LYS A 522 5.63 -0.14 -9.05
C LYS A 522 6.40 -0.97 -8.03
N ALA A 523 6.86 -0.36 -6.94
CA ALA A 523 7.58 -1.04 -5.88
C ALA A 523 6.69 -2.07 -5.16
N LEU A 524 5.48 -1.68 -4.75
CA LEU A 524 4.49 -2.58 -4.14
C LEU A 524 4.08 -3.72 -5.08
N HIS A 525 3.80 -3.42 -6.35
CA HIS A 525 3.48 -4.45 -7.34
C HIS A 525 4.61 -5.48 -7.47
N SER A 526 5.86 -5.00 -7.48
CA SER A 526 7.05 -5.87 -7.57
C SER A 526 7.22 -6.72 -6.31
N VAL A 527 6.96 -6.15 -5.13
CA VAL A 527 6.95 -6.89 -3.86
C VAL A 527 5.93 -8.02 -3.87
N VAL A 528 4.69 -7.74 -4.29
CA VAL A 528 3.64 -8.76 -4.30
C VAL A 528 3.98 -9.90 -5.26
N THR A 529 4.39 -9.54 -6.48
CA THR A 529 4.81 -10.51 -7.50
C THR A 529 5.92 -11.42 -6.97
N LEU A 530 6.92 -10.84 -6.31
CA LEU A 530 8.06 -11.58 -5.80
C LEU A 530 7.73 -12.40 -4.55
N SER A 531 6.86 -11.89 -3.66
CA SER A 531 6.32 -12.67 -2.52
C SER A 531 5.64 -13.95 -3.01
N ASP A 532 4.88 -13.88 -4.10
CA ASP A 532 4.21 -15.06 -4.65
C ASP A 532 5.21 -16.03 -5.29
N GLN A 533 6.22 -15.53 -6.01
CA GLN A 533 7.32 -16.36 -6.49
C GLN A 533 8.08 -17.06 -5.35
N LEU A 534 8.36 -16.36 -4.23
CA LEU A 534 9.03 -16.92 -3.07
C LEU A 534 8.21 -17.99 -2.34
N LYS A 535 6.88 -17.95 -2.44
CA LYS A 535 6.00 -18.99 -1.88
C LYS A 535 5.94 -20.23 -2.77
N GLU A 536 6.03 -20.05 -4.08
CA GLU A 536 5.94 -21.14 -5.06
C GLU A 536 7.28 -21.82 -5.36
N ASN A 537 8.39 -21.09 -5.24
CA ASN A 537 9.70 -21.53 -5.70
C ASN A 537 10.63 -21.94 -4.55
N ASN A 538 11.23 -23.14 -4.65
CA ASN A 538 12.24 -23.61 -3.69
C ASN A 538 13.65 -23.08 -4.01
N ASP A 539 13.88 -22.60 -5.24
CA ASP A 539 15.17 -22.03 -5.62
C ASP A 539 15.28 -20.57 -5.15
N THR A 540 15.68 -20.44 -3.88
CA THR A 540 15.73 -19.14 -3.19
C THR A 540 16.82 -18.25 -3.77
N VAL A 541 17.89 -18.79 -4.37
CA VAL A 541 18.98 -17.98 -4.93
C VAL A 541 18.47 -17.16 -6.11
N THR A 542 17.83 -17.82 -7.08
CA THR A 542 17.25 -17.16 -8.26
C THR A 542 16.23 -16.09 -7.86
N THR A 543 15.36 -16.37 -6.89
CA THR A 543 14.32 -15.42 -6.48
C THR A 543 14.85 -14.25 -5.64
N VAL A 544 15.93 -14.43 -4.87
CA VAL A 544 16.61 -13.32 -4.17
C VAL A 544 17.28 -12.36 -5.16
N MET A 545 17.76 -12.86 -6.29
CA MET A 545 18.32 -12.00 -7.33
C MET A 545 17.27 -11.13 -8.02
N GLU A 546 16.02 -11.59 -8.07
CA GLU A 546 14.87 -10.83 -8.59
C GLU A 546 14.46 -9.67 -7.67
N LEU A 547 15.05 -9.55 -6.46
CA LEU A 547 14.84 -8.41 -5.56
C LEU A 547 15.55 -7.13 -6.02
N GLY A 548 16.56 -7.23 -6.90
CA GLY A 548 17.31 -6.07 -7.36
C GLY A 548 16.42 -4.92 -7.91
N PRO A 549 15.46 -5.19 -8.80
CA PRO A 549 14.48 -4.19 -9.26
C PRO A 549 13.57 -3.64 -8.15
N VAL A 550 13.22 -4.44 -7.14
CA VAL A 550 12.42 -3.99 -5.99
C VAL A 550 13.24 -3.00 -5.16
N LEU A 551 14.51 -3.32 -4.88
CA LEU A 551 15.42 -2.44 -4.15
C LEU A 551 15.72 -1.16 -4.91
N ASP A 552 15.91 -1.23 -6.24
CA ASP A 552 16.04 -0.04 -7.08
C ASP A 552 14.77 0.84 -7.00
N ALA A 553 13.58 0.23 -7.06
CA ALA A 553 12.32 0.96 -6.95
C ALA A 553 12.15 1.62 -5.56
N PHE A 554 12.50 0.93 -4.48
CA PHE A 554 12.47 1.50 -3.13
C PHE A 554 13.48 2.63 -2.95
N ALA A 555 14.72 2.45 -3.41
CA ALA A 555 15.75 3.48 -3.31
C ALA A 555 15.41 4.75 -4.11
N GLU A 556 14.63 4.64 -5.19
CA GLU A 556 14.15 5.77 -6.00
C GLU A 556 13.02 6.57 -5.35
N THR A 557 12.32 6.01 -4.35
CA THR A 557 11.19 6.66 -3.67
C THR A 557 11.67 7.61 -2.58
N GLU A 558 10.94 8.69 -2.35
CA GLU A 558 11.19 9.61 -1.24
C GLU A 558 10.68 9.06 0.10
N THR A 559 9.66 8.19 0.08
CA THR A 559 9.04 7.57 1.25
C THR A 559 9.90 6.46 1.87
N VAL A 560 10.47 5.58 1.04
CA VAL A 560 11.37 4.51 1.53
C VAL A 560 12.81 5.03 1.53
N GLY A 561 13.28 5.50 0.38
CA GLY A 561 14.62 6.06 0.23
C GLY A 561 15.75 5.04 0.39
N VAL A 562 16.97 5.55 0.22
CA VAL A 562 18.19 4.73 0.19
C VAL A 562 18.43 4.04 1.53
N ASP A 563 18.42 4.76 2.66
CA ASP A 563 18.79 4.19 3.96
C ASP A 563 17.88 3.01 4.41
N CYS A 564 16.55 3.13 4.17
CA CYS A 564 15.62 2.03 4.45
C CYS A 564 15.87 0.85 3.49
N THR A 565 16.19 1.14 2.22
CA THR A 565 16.54 0.10 1.24
C THR A 565 17.83 -0.63 1.62
N GLU A 566 18.84 0.10 2.10
CA GLU A 566 20.11 -0.48 2.58
C GLU A 566 19.86 -1.41 3.77
N THR A 567 19.01 -1.00 4.71
CA THR A 567 18.64 -1.80 5.89
C THR A 567 17.83 -3.04 5.49
N LEU A 568 16.86 -2.88 4.58
CA LEU A 568 16.08 -3.99 4.02
C LEU A 568 16.97 -5.01 3.31
N LEU A 569 17.98 -4.58 2.54
CA LEU A 569 18.92 -5.50 1.89
C LEU A 569 19.69 -6.34 2.92
N VAL A 570 20.17 -5.73 4.00
CA VAL A 570 20.85 -6.46 5.08
C VAL A 570 19.91 -7.52 5.67
N ALA A 571 18.67 -7.15 5.98
CA ALA A 571 17.67 -8.08 6.51
C ALA A 571 17.37 -9.23 5.53
N ILE A 572 17.25 -8.95 4.24
CA ILE A 572 17.04 -9.95 3.18
C ILE A 572 18.19 -10.97 3.18
N LEU A 573 19.44 -10.50 3.12
CA LEU A 573 20.61 -11.38 3.05
C LEU A 573 20.84 -12.17 4.35
N GLN A 574 20.48 -11.59 5.50
CA GLN A 574 20.54 -12.25 6.81
C GLN A 574 19.37 -13.21 7.05
N SER A 575 18.32 -13.17 6.24
CA SER A 575 17.15 -14.02 6.46
C SER A 575 17.51 -15.50 6.44
N ASP A 576 16.81 -16.30 7.26
CA ASP A 576 17.03 -17.74 7.37
C ASP A 576 16.89 -18.45 6.03
N LYS A 577 15.98 -17.97 5.18
CA LYS A 577 15.72 -18.56 3.87
C LYS A 577 16.88 -18.31 2.90
N VAL A 578 17.51 -17.13 2.94
CA VAL A 578 18.64 -16.78 2.07
C VAL A 578 19.95 -17.37 2.60
N SER A 579 20.25 -17.14 3.88
CA SER A 579 21.47 -17.63 4.52
C SER A 579 21.63 -19.15 4.40
N LYS A 580 20.57 -19.95 4.61
CA LYS A 580 20.64 -21.43 4.47
C LYS A 580 20.92 -21.91 3.05
N ASN A 581 20.49 -21.15 2.03
CA ASN A 581 20.63 -21.57 0.63
C ASN A 581 21.93 -21.09 0.00
N VAL A 582 22.47 -19.96 0.45
CA VAL A 582 23.72 -19.40 -0.09
C VAL A 582 24.93 -19.71 0.80
N GLY A 583 24.71 -19.96 2.09
CA GLY A 583 25.76 -20.29 3.06
C GLY A 583 26.37 -19.09 3.79
N PHE A 584 25.78 -17.91 3.66
CA PHE A 584 26.28 -16.72 4.35
C PHE A 584 25.97 -16.76 5.84
N ASP A 585 27.00 -16.60 6.68
CA ASP A 585 26.78 -16.20 8.07
C ASP A 585 26.31 -14.73 8.14
N HIS A 586 25.83 -14.27 9.30
CA HIS A 586 25.25 -12.93 9.40
C HIS A 586 26.29 -11.81 9.28
N ILE A 587 27.56 -12.06 9.63
CA ILE A 587 28.64 -11.09 9.42
C ILE A 587 28.90 -10.94 7.92
N GLN A 588 29.05 -12.05 7.21
CA GLN A 588 29.23 -12.09 5.77
C GLN A 588 28.05 -11.46 5.03
N ALA A 589 26.81 -11.80 5.42
CA ALA A 589 25.62 -11.19 4.84
C ALA A 589 25.62 -9.66 4.98
N THR A 590 26.07 -9.15 6.13
CA THR A 590 26.21 -7.71 6.38
C THR A 590 27.31 -7.09 5.52
N ASP A 591 28.49 -7.68 5.48
CA ASP A 591 29.62 -7.16 4.71
C ASP A 591 29.32 -7.20 3.19
N ILE A 592 28.61 -8.22 2.72
CA ILE A 592 28.11 -8.32 1.34
C ILE A 592 27.05 -7.24 1.07
N ALA A 593 26.09 -7.04 1.97
CA ALA A 593 25.09 -5.98 1.87
C ALA A 593 25.75 -4.61 1.78
N ASP A 594 26.74 -4.31 2.62
CA ASP A 594 27.49 -3.06 2.62
C ASP A 594 28.23 -2.84 1.29
N SER A 595 28.79 -3.91 0.71
CA SER A 595 29.43 -3.84 -0.61
C SER A 595 28.40 -3.57 -1.71
N ILE A 596 27.25 -4.26 -1.68
CA ILE A 596 26.17 -4.04 -2.64
C ILE A 596 25.63 -2.61 -2.53
N ASN A 597 25.36 -2.12 -1.32
CA ASN A 597 24.92 -0.75 -1.05
C ASN A 597 25.93 0.26 -1.60
N SER A 598 27.22 0.02 -1.39
CA SER A 598 28.31 0.85 -1.92
C SER A 598 28.38 0.82 -3.46
N GLY A 599 28.16 -0.33 -4.07
CA GLY A 599 28.10 -0.50 -5.53
C GLY A 599 26.85 0.14 -6.15
N ALA A 600 25.70 -0.01 -5.50
CA ALA A 600 24.41 0.54 -5.92
C ALA A 600 24.43 2.07 -5.95
N LYS A 601 25.15 2.73 -5.04
CA LYS A 601 25.37 4.19 -5.07
C LYS A 601 26.00 4.72 -6.36
N LYS A 602 26.73 3.88 -7.09
CA LYS A 602 27.36 4.21 -8.38
C LYS A 602 26.65 3.56 -9.58
N GLY A 603 25.70 2.67 -9.33
CA GLY A 603 25.03 1.84 -10.31
C GLY A 603 23.58 1.57 -9.91
N SER A 604 23.20 0.30 -9.81
CA SER A 604 21.87 -0.11 -9.35
C SER A 604 21.95 -1.43 -8.58
N TYR A 605 21.02 -1.64 -7.66
CA TYR A 605 20.84 -2.90 -6.94
C TYR A 605 20.56 -4.05 -7.89
N THR A 606 19.81 -3.83 -8.97
CA THR A 606 19.57 -4.84 -10.01
C THR A 606 20.87 -5.42 -10.57
N VAL A 607 21.86 -4.59 -10.88
CA VAL A 607 23.14 -5.09 -11.41
C VAL A 607 23.90 -5.87 -10.33
N GLN A 608 24.00 -5.32 -9.12
CA GLN A 608 24.73 -5.94 -8.02
C GLN A 608 24.13 -7.30 -7.61
N MET A 609 22.81 -7.38 -7.45
CA MET A 609 22.10 -8.62 -7.10
C MET A 609 22.17 -9.66 -8.22
N ARG A 610 22.11 -9.23 -9.50
CA ARG A 610 22.28 -10.13 -10.63
C ARG A 610 23.69 -10.72 -10.67
N THR A 611 24.72 -9.91 -10.49
CA THR A 611 26.10 -10.41 -10.50
C THR A 611 26.36 -11.31 -9.28
N LEU A 612 25.82 -10.97 -8.11
CA LEU A 612 25.92 -11.81 -6.91
C LEU A 612 25.44 -13.23 -7.20
N GLY A 613 24.23 -13.41 -7.71
CA GLY A 613 23.75 -14.77 -7.91
C GLY A 613 24.26 -15.43 -9.20
N GLN A 614 24.76 -14.69 -10.20
CA GLN A 614 25.58 -15.29 -11.27
C GLN A 614 26.88 -15.87 -10.71
N THR A 615 27.43 -15.27 -9.65
CA THR A 615 28.60 -15.79 -8.93
C THR A 615 28.25 -17.08 -8.21
N VAL A 616 27.12 -17.10 -7.49
CA VAL A 616 26.63 -18.30 -6.81
C VAL A 616 26.31 -19.41 -7.82
N ASP A 617 25.68 -19.09 -8.95
CA ASP A 617 25.38 -20.05 -10.03
C ASP A 617 26.66 -20.65 -10.61
N VAL A 618 27.68 -19.82 -10.89
CA VAL A 618 29.00 -20.33 -11.32
C VAL A 618 29.59 -21.30 -10.29
N LEU A 619 29.58 -20.94 -9.00
CA LEU A 619 30.10 -21.81 -7.94
C LEU A 619 29.32 -23.14 -7.84
N GLN A 620 27.99 -23.09 -7.96
CA GLN A 620 27.13 -24.27 -7.90
C GLN A 620 27.25 -25.16 -9.14
N VAL A 621 27.31 -24.59 -10.35
CA VAL A 621 27.48 -25.35 -11.60
C VAL A 621 28.82 -26.07 -11.61
N VAL A 622 29.90 -25.38 -11.21
CA VAL A 622 31.23 -25.99 -11.11
C VAL A 622 31.22 -27.10 -10.05
N SER A 623 30.63 -26.85 -8.87
CA SER A 623 30.50 -27.86 -7.80
C SER A 623 29.76 -29.14 -8.25
N ASN A 624 28.68 -28.95 -9.03
CA ASN A 624 27.87 -30.04 -9.57
C ASN A 624 28.47 -30.71 -10.82
N LYS A 625 29.69 -30.35 -11.21
CA LYS A 625 30.39 -30.87 -12.40
C LYS A 625 29.64 -30.63 -13.71
N GLY A 626 28.91 -29.51 -13.79
CA GLY A 626 28.28 -29.03 -15.01
C GLY A 626 29.26 -28.28 -15.91
N ASP A 627 28.85 -28.00 -17.14
CA ASP A 627 29.60 -27.09 -18.02
C ASP A 627 29.45 -25.65 -17.53
N SER A 628 30.47 -25.18 -16.79
CA SER A 628 30.49 -23.84 -16.20
C SER A 628 30.81 -22.73 -17.21
N LYS A 629 31.17 -23.05 -18.46
CA LYS A 629 31.65 -22.04 -19.42
C LYS A 629 30.57 -21.02 -19.78
N GLU A 630 29.32 -21.45 -19.93
CA GLU A 630 28.19 -20.56 -20.20
C GLU A 630 27.89 -19.64 -19.00
N ALA A 631 27.93 -20.19 -17.79
CA ALA A 631 27.73 -19.43 -16.55
C ALA A 631 28.84 -18.38 -16.35
N VAL A 632 30.11 -18.77 -16.51
CA VAL A 632 31.27 -17.85 -16.44
C VAL A 632 31.19 -16.79 -17.53
N SER A 633 30.81 -17.15 -18.76
CA SER A 633 30.64 -16.16 -19.84
C SER A 633 29.57 -15.13 -19.50
N THR A 634 28.47 -15.58 -18.92
CA THR A 634 27.34 -14.71 -18.53
C THR A 634 27.77 -13.77 -17.41
N LEU A 635 28.41 -14.30 -16.36
CA LEU A 635 28.96 -13.54 -15.26
C LEU A 635 29.94 -12.44 -15.74
N LEU A 636 30.92 -12.80 -16.58
CA LEU A 636 31.93 -11.86 -17.04
C LEU A 636 31.37 -10.81 -18.02
N LYS A 637 30.29 -11.12 -18.75
CA LYS A 637 29.61 -10.12 -19.59
C LYS A 637 28.97 -9.02 -18.76
N ASP A 638 28.31 -9.40 -17.67
CA ASP A 638 27.58 -8.49 -16.79
C ASP A 638 28.47 -7.87 -15.70
N LEU A 639 29.72 -8.34 -15.56
CA LEU A 639 30.68 -7.83 -14.57
C LEU A 639 31.01 -6.35 -14.80
N THR A 640 30.70 -5.55 -13.79
CA THR A 640 31.15 -4.16 -13.60
C THR A 640 32.25 -4.08 -12.54
N PRO A 641 33.07 -3.02 -12.50
CA PRO A 641 34.09 -2.81 -11.46
C PRO A 641 33.50 -2.83 -10.04
N GLU A 642 32.30 -2.28 -9.85
CA GLU A 642 31.59 -2.31 -8.57
C GLU A 642 31.15 -3.74 -8.21
N SER A 643 30.55 -4.45 -9.16
CA SER A 643 30.10 -5.83 -8.91
C SER A 643 31.27 -6.79 -8.65
N ALA A 644 32.43 -6.57 -9.27
CA ALA A 644 33.65 -7.32 -9.01
C ALA A 644 34.09 -7.19 -7.55
N LYS A 645 34.07 -5.98 -6.97
CA LYS A 645 34.38 -5.75 -5.55
C LYS A 645 33.39 -6.43 -4.60
N THR A 646 32.11 -6.41 -4.96
CA THR A 646 31.08 -7.18 -4.24
C THR A 646 31.38 -8.67 -4.28
N MET A 647 31.73 -9.21 -5.44
CA MET A 647 32.06 -10.62 -5.55
C MET A 647 33.33 -11.01 -4.79
N GLN A 648 34.34 -10.14 -4.73
CA GLN A 648 35.52 -10.36 -3.89
C GLN A 648 35.16 -10.57 -2.42
N THR A 649 34.16 -9.82 -1.94
CA THR A 649 33.64 -9.93 -0.57
C THR A 649 32.88 -11.25 -0.36
N VAL A 650 32.24 -11.77 -1.41
CA VAL A 650 31.47 -13.04 -1.40
C VAL A 650 32.39 -14.26 -1.50
N THR A 651 33.52 -14.16 -2.21
CA THR A 651 34.47 -15.26 -2.39
C THR A 651 35.30 -15.50 -1.13
N THR A 652 34.65 -15.95 -0.06
CA THR A 652 35.28 -16.32 1.21
C THR A 652 35.61 -17.82 1.26
N PRO A 653 36.51 -18.26 2.14
CA PRO A 653 36.79 -19.68 2.33
C PRO A 653 35.54 -20.48 2.71
N SER A 654 34.64 -19.92 3.53
CA SER A 654 33.40 -20.58 3.94
C SER A 654 32.47 -20.84 2.76
N VAL A 655 32.24 -19.82 1.92
CA VAL A 655 31.39 -19.93 0.73
C VAL A 655 31.98 -20.93 -0.26
N MET A 656 33.30 -20.91 -0.46
CA MET A 656 33.98 -21.93 -1.28
C MET A 656 33.74 -23.34 -0.75
N LYS A 657 33.87 -23.54 0.57
CA LYS A 657 33.68 -24.85 1.22
C LYS A 657 32.25 -25.38 1.07
N GLU A 658 31.25 -24.52 1.29
CA GLU A 658 29.84 -24.89 1.17
C GLU A 658 29.45 -25.21 -0.28
N ASN A 659 30.13 -24.59 -1.24
CA ASN A 659 30.00 -24.90 -2.66
C ASN A 659 30.98 -25.99 -3.13
N GLY A 660 31.45 -26.86 -2.23
CA GLY A 660 32.14 -28.11 -2.59
C GLY A 660 33.65 -28.02 -2.76
N VAL A 661 34.28 -26.89 -2.46
CA VAL A 661 35.75 -26.80 -2.39
C VAL A 661 36.25 -27.51 -1.13
N PRO A 662 37.27 -28.38 -1.21
CA PRO A 662 37.83 -29.03 -0.03
C PRO A 662 38.35 -28.03 1.00
N GLU A 663 38.19 -28.34 2.28
CA GLU A 663 38.55 -27.44 3.39
C GLU A 663 40.00 -26.92 3.34
N LYS A 664 40.94 -27.77 2.92
CA LYS A 664 42.36 -27.40 2.79
C LYS A 664 42.66 -26.46 1.60
N SER A 665 41.77 -26.42 0.62
CA SER A 665 41.92 -25.65 -0.63
C SER A 665 41.02 -24.41 -0.64
N ALA A 666 40.07 -24.31 0.29
CA ALA A 666 39.08 -23.24 0.35
C ALA A 666 39.72 -21.85 0.47
N GLU A 667 40.71 -21.69 1.35
CA GLU A 667 41.37 -20.40 1.59
C GLU A 667 42.29 -19.96 0.42
N PRO A 668 43.16 -20.83 -0.13
CA PRO A 668 43.88 -20.49 -1.35
C PRO A 668 42.98 -20.23 -2.57
N ALA A 669 41.92 -21.02 -2.75
CA ALA A 669 40.98 -20.86 -3.86
C ALA A 669 40.18 -19.54 -3.74
N SER A 670 39.73 -19.19 -2.53
CA SER A 670 39.03 -17.94 -2.27
C SER A 670 39.93 -16.73 -2.55
N SER A 671 41.18 -16.77 -2.11
CA SER A 671 42.18 -15.71 -2.39
C SER A 671 42.40 -15.52 -3.89
N MET A 672 42.65 -16.62 -4.62
CA MET A 672 42.92 -16.57 -6.05
C MET A 672 41.70 -16.08 -6.84
N MET A 673 40.50 -16.54 -6.47
CA MET A 673 39.26 -16.09 -7.11
C MET A 673 39.02 -14.60 -6.85
N SER A 674 39.20 -14.14 -5.62
CA SER A 674 39.08 -12.72 -5.26
C SER A 674 40.01 -11.84 -6.10
N ASP A 675 41.28 -12.20 -6.21
CA ASP A 675 42.24 -11.40 -6.98
C ASP A 675 41.94 -11.42 -8.48
N MET A 676 41.53 -12.57 -9.03
CA MET A 676 41.09 -12.66 -10.43
C MET A 676 39.90 -11.74 -10.70
N LEU A 677 38.88 -11.74 -9.83
CA LEU A 677 37.71 -10.90 -9.97
C LEU A 677 38.05 -9.42 -9.90
N GLY A 678 38.96 -9.03 -9.00
CA GLY A 678 39.48 -7.67 -8.91
C GLY A 678 40.15 -7.23 -10.21
N GLY A 679 41.08 -8.04 -10.70
CA GLY A 679 41.77 -7.76 -11.96
C GLY A 679 40.83 -7.70 -13.16
N LEU A 680 39.79 -8.53 -13.18
CA LEU A 680 38.77 -8.53 -14.23
C LEU A 680 37.91 -7.26 -14.16
N GLY A 681 37.57 -6.81 -12.95
CA GLY A 681 36.92 -5.53 -12.71
C GLY A 681 37.75 -4.34 -13.22
N ASP A 682 39.04 -4.31 -12.89
CA ASP A 682 39.97 -3.26 -13.35
C ASP A 682 40.14 -3.28 -14.87
N ALA A 683 40.25 -4.46 -15.47
CA ALA A 683 40.36 -4.61 -16.93
C ALA A 683 39.07 -4.19 -17.65
N LYS A 684 37.89 -4.45 -17.05
CA LYS A 684 36.60 -3.94 -17.54
C LYS A 684 36.54 -2.42 -17.48
N GLU A 685 37.00 -1.80 -16.38
CA GLU A 685 37.11 -0.35 -16.27
C GLU A 685 38.03 0.26 -17.34
N ALA A 686 39.10 -0.46 -17.69
CA ALA A 686 40.04 -0.07 -18.74
C ALA A 686 39.53 -0.28 -20.18
N GLY A 687 38.30 -0.79 -20.37
CA GLY A 687 37.68 -0.96 -21.69
C GLY A 687 38.05 -2.26 -22.41
N MET A 688 38.16 -3.37 -21.67
CA MET A 688 38.35 -4.73 -22.22
C MET A 688 37.43 -5.01 -23.42
N SER A 689 38.00 -5.52 -24.51
CA SER A 689 37.25 -5.88 -25.73
C SER A 689 36.54 -7.24 -25.61
N ASP A 690 35.53 -7.51 -26.45
CA ASP A 690 34.83 -8.81 -26.49
C ASP A 690 35.77 -9.99 -26.76
N GLU A 691 36.80 -9.79 -27.59
CA GLU A 691 37.80 -10.83 -27.87
C GLU A 691 38.67 -11.12 -26.65
N GLN A 692 39.02 -10.09 -25.87
CA GLN A 692 39.73 -10.27 -24.60
C GLN A 692 38.83 -10.95 -23.58
N LEU A 693 37.55 -10.56 -23.51
CA LEU A 693 36.57 -11.17 -22.62
C LEU A 693 36.40 -12.68 -22.86
N GLU A 694 36.41 -13.12 -24.12
CA GLU A 694 36.32 -14.55 -24.46
C GLU A 694 37.57 -15.33 -23.98
N LYS A 695 38.76 -14.73 -24.11
CA LYS A 695 40.02 -15.31 -23.60
C LYS A 695 40.00 -15.40 -22.07
N GLU A 696 39.59 -14.34 -21.39
CA GLU A 696 39.43 -14.34 -19.93
C GLU A 696 38.38 -15.36 -19.47
N THR A 697 37.26 -15.49 -20.19
CA THR A 697 36.21 -16.49 -19.88
C THR A 697 36.76 -17.91 -19.91
N ALA A 698 37.54 -18.26 -20.93
CA ALA A 698 38.13 -19.59 -21.04
C ALA A 698 39.13 -19.85 -19.90
N ALA A 699 39.97 -18.87 -19.58
CA ALA A 699 40.96 -18.98 -18.51
C ALA A 699 40.31 -19.09 -17.12
N VAL A 700 39.34 -18.23 -16.79
CA VAL A 700 38.61 -18.28 -15.51
C VAL A 700 37.90 -19.62 -15.35
N ASN A 701 37.25 -20.11 -16.40
CA ASN A 701 36.60 -21.42 -16.39
C ASN A 701 37.60 -22.55 -16.09
N ASN A 702 38.80 -22.50 -16.66
CA ASN A 702 39.84 -23.49 -16.43
C ASN A 702 40.42 -23.41 -15.01
N VAL A 703 40.60 -22.22 -14.44
CA VAL A 703 41.03 -22.05 -13.03
C VAL A 703 39.97 -22.59 -12.08
N LEU A 704 38.70 -22.20 -12.24
CA LEU A 704 37.60 -22.65 -11.39
C LEU A 704 37.47 -24.17 -11.40
N ASN A 705 37.48 -24.79 -12.59
CA ASN A 705 37.45 -26.24 -12.72
C ASN A 705 38.67 -26.92 -12.10
N THR A 706 39.83 -26.27 -12.12
CA THR A 706 41.05 -26.78 -11.46
C THR A 706 40.94 -26.67 -9.93
N ALA A 707 40.36 -25.59 -9.42
CA ALA A 707 40.23 -25.29 -8.00
C ALA A 707 39.04 -25.97 -7.30
N MET A 708 37.95 -26.31 -8.02
CA MET A 708 36.74 -26.86 -7.41
C MET A 708 36.58 -28.36 -7.65
N ASN A 709 37.04 -28.92 -8.78
CA ASN A 709 37.02 -30.38 -9.04
C ASN A 709 38.18 -31.14 -8.37
N ILE A 710 38.58 -30.71 -7.16
CA ILE A 710 39.71 -31.28 -6.42
C ILE A 710 39.37 -32.67 -5.84
N ASP A 711 38.09 -33.02 -5.69
CA ASP A 711 37.71 -34.33 -5.18
C ASP A 711 37.78 -35.44 -6.25
N SER A 712 38.50 -36.51 -5.89
CA SER A 712 39.05 -37.70 -6.56
C SER A 712 38.21 -38.48 -7.61
N SER A 713 37.06 -37.97 -8.04
CA SER A 713 36.13 -38.66 -8.96
C SER A 713 36.50 -38.60 -10.44
N HIS A 714 37.33 -37.64 -10.88
CA HIS A 714 37.88 -37.63 -12.22
C HIS A 714 39.27 -38.29 -12.20
N GLU A 715 39.45 -39.38 -12.94
CA GLU A 715 40.74 -40.08 -13.08
C GLU A 715 41.79 -39.23 -13.81
N THR A 716 41.37 -38.18 -14.54
CA THR A 716 42.24 -37.30 -15.33
C THR A 716 41.89 -35.81 -15.19
N VAL A 717 42.89 -34.94 -15.40
CA VAL A 717 42.81 -33.47 -15.41
C VAL A 717 42.50 -32.94 -16.81
N PHE A 718 42.93 -33.63 -17.87
CA PHE A 718 42.72 -33.22 -19.27
C PHE A 718 41.86 -34.22 -20.06
N GLY A 719 41.04 -33.73 -20.99
CA GLY A 719 40.10 -34.49 -21.85
C GLY A 719 38.61 -34.13 -21.66
N GLU A 720 37.73 -34.57 -22.56
CA GLU A 720 36.28 -34.24 -22.53
C GLU A 720 35.55 -34.70 -21.25
N GLU A 721 35.98 -35.81 -20.63
CA GLU A 721 35.41 -36.34 -19.35
C GLU A 721 36.30 -36.03 -18.13
N SER A 722 37.26 -35.12 -18.28
CA SER A 722 38.24 -34.76 -17.26
C SER A 722 37.80 -33.58 -16.41
N ALA A 723 38.56 -33.29 -15.37
CA ALA A 723 38.28 -32.17 -14.49
C ALA A 723 38.23 -30.80 -15.16
N THR A 724 38.96 -30.57 -16.27
CA THR A 724 38.95 -29.30 -17.01
C THR A 724 38.09 -29.33 -18.27
N GLY A 725 37.64 -30.52 -18.71
CA GLY A 725 36.89 -30.70 -19.96
C GLY A 725 37.68 -30.41 -21.25
N VAL A 726 38.97 -30.03 -21.16
CA VAL A 726 39.80 -29.59 -22.28
C VAL A 726 41.12 -30.34 -22.37
N THR A 727 41.77 -30.31 -23.53
CA THR A 727 43.11 -30.91 -23.70
C THR A 727 44.19 -30.06 -23.01
N ALA A 728 45.34 -30.65 -22.69
CA ALA A 728 46.47 -29.91 -22.12
C ALA A 728 46.92 -28.73 -23.01
N GLU A 729 46.85 -28.89 -24.35
CA GLU A 729 47.17 -27.82 -25.30
C GLU A 729 46.15 -26.69 -25.27
N GLN A 730 44.85 -27.02 -25.20
CA GLN A 730 43.79 -26.03 -25.05
C GLN A 730 43.92 -25.29 -23.70
N TYR A 731 44.14 -26.01 -22.60
CA TYR A 731 44.33 -25.45 -21.27
C TYR A 731 45.50 -24.45 -21.22
N VAL A 732 46.66 -24.81 -21.76
CA VAL A 732 47.83 -23.92 -21.84
C VAL A 732 47.52 -22.67 -22.67
N ASN A 733 46.85 -22.84 -23.82
CA ASN A 733 46.52 -21.71 -24.69
C ASN A 733 45.53 -20.75 -24.02
N ASP A 734 44.41 -21.27 -23.51
CA ASP A 734 43.35 -20.48 -22.87
C ASP A 734 43.93 -19.63 -21.72
N MET A 735 44.80 -20.22 -20.89
CA MET A 735 45.36 -19.58 -19.71
C MET A 735 46.48 -18.57 -20.03
N MET A 736 47.34 -18.87 -21.01
CA MET A 736 48.42 -17.97 -21.40
C MET A 736 47.95 -16.82 -22.30
N ASP A 737 46.81 -16.97 -22.99
CA ASP A 737 46.22 -15.92 -23.82
C ASP A 737 45.37 -14.93 -23.00
N SER A 738 45.06 -15.26 -21.75
CA SER A 738 44.46 -14.35 -20.77
C SER A 738 45.53 -13.45 -20.15
N GLN A 739 45.19 -12.16 -19.99
CA GLN A 739 46.07 -11.20 -19.34
C GLN A 739 45.88 -11.22 -17.82
N VAL A 740 44.62 -11.21 -17.37
CA VAL A 740 44.30 -11.08 -15.94
C VAL A 740 44.56 -12.39 -15.19
N VAL A 741 44.06 -13.51 -15.72
CA VAL A 741 44.20 -14.82 -15.06
C VAL A 741 45.66 -15.26 -15.03
N SER A 742 46.40 -15.09 -16.13
CA SER A 742 47.83 -15.41 -16.17
C SER A 742 48.63 -14.63 -15.11
N GLN A 743 48.36 -13.33 -14.97
CA GLN A 743 49.02 -12.51 -13.94
C GLN A 743 48.64 -12.95 -12.53
N THR A 744 47.36 -13.24 -12.29
CA THR A 744 46.88 -13.68 -10.96
C THR A 744 47.53 -15.00 -10.53
N ILE A 745 47.71 -15.94 -11.47
CA ILE A 745 48.39 -17.21 -11.22
C ILE A 745 49.88 -16.99 -10.92
N ILE A 746 50.55 -16.10 -11.66
CA ILE A 746 51.94 -15.72 -11.36
C ILE A 746 52.03 -15.19 -9.93
N ASP A 747 51.16 -14.27 -9.54
CA ASP A 747 51.20 -13.62 -8.24
C ASP A 747 50.98 -14.63 -7.10
N HIS A 748 50.08 -15.60 -7.26
CA HIS A 748 49.84 -16.66 -6.27
C HIS A 748 50.93 -17.73 -6.24
N VAL A 749 51.54 -18.08 -7.37
CA VAL A 749 52.62 -19.08 -7.42
C VAL A 749 53.90 -18.53 -6.84
N TYR A 750 54.25 -17.28 -7.14
CA TYR A 750 55.51 -16.69 -6.71
C TYR A 750 55.39 -15.95 -5.36
N GLY A 751 54.20 -15.47 -5.01
CA GLY A 751 53.98 -14.66 -3.82
C GLY A 751 54.92 -13.45 -3.78
N GLU A 752 55.57 -13.22 -2.63
CA GLU A 752 56.61 -12.18 -2.49
C GLU A 752 58.02 -12.63 -2.95
N GLY A 753 58.17 -13.85 -3.45
CA GLY A 753 59.46 -14.47 -3.77
C GLY A 753 59.72 -14.69 -5.27
N ASP A 754 60.91 -15.20 -5.58
CA ASP A 754 61.31 -15.61 -6.95
C ASP A 754 61.23 -17.14 -7.17
N THR A 755 60.81 -17.90 -6.16
CA THR A 755 60.71 -19.37 -6.23
C THR A 755 59.24 -19.76 -6.36
N PRO A 756 58.86 -20.58 -7.36
CA PRO A 756 57.48 -21.00 -7.52
C PRO A 756 57.04 -21.96 -6.41
N GLN A 757 55.91 -21.68 -5.78
CA GLN A 757 55.20 -22.60 -4.91
C GLN A 757 54.44 -23.61 -5.78
N LEU A 758 54.77 -24.90 -5.61
CA LEU A 758 54.01 -25.98 -6.22
C LEU A 758 52.67 -26.14 -5.51
N ASP A 759 51.62 -26.36 -6.31
CA ASP A 759 50.24 -26.53 -5.84
C ASP A 759 49.79 -25.38 -4.91
N PRO A 760 49.77 -24.12 -5.40
CA PRO A 760 49.35 -22.97 -4.61
C PRO A 760 47.90 -23.07 -4.13
N LEU A 761 47.08 -23.89 -4.80
CA LEU A 761 45.68 -24.17 -4.41
C LEU A 761 45.56 -25.25 -3.33
N ASN A 762 46.68 -25.88 -2.94
CA ASN A 762 46.71 -27.00 -2.00
C ASN A 762 45.70 -28.09 -2.39
N SER A 763 45.66 -28.41 -3.68
CA SER A 763 44.75 -29.40 -4.27
C SER A 763 45.17 -30.84 -4.00
N GLU A 764 46.41 -31.07 -3.56
CA GLU A 764 47.06 -32.38 -3.43
C GLU A 764 46.99 -33.20 -4.75
N ARG A 765 46.73 -32.53 -5.87
CA ARG A 765 46.52 -33.18 -7.16
C ARG A 765 47.85 -33.67 -7.69
N THR A 766 47.86 -34.92 -8.15
CA THR A 766 49.01 -35.52 -8.82
C THR A 766 48.62 -35.99 -10.20
N LEU A 767 49.21 -35.41 -11.24
CA LEU A 767 49.07 -35.86 -12.61
C LEU A 767 49.74 -37.22 -12.80
N ASN A 768 49.13 -38.09 -13.61
CA ASN A 768 49.81 -39.30 -14.05
C ASN A 768 50.92 -38.95 -15.07
N GLU A 769 51.78 -39.94 -15.39
CA GLU A 769 52.94 -39.72 -16.27
C GLU A 769 52.53 -39.30 -17.69
N SER A 770 51.39 -39.78 -18.20
CA SER A 770 50.86 -39.37 -19.50
C SER A 770 50.44 -37.91 -19.50
N GLU A 771 49.64 -37.49 -18.52
CA GLU A 771 49.15 -36.12 -18.40
C GLU A 771 50.26 -35.13 -18.14
N THR A 772 51.26 -35.52 -17.33
CA THR A 772 52.46 -34.71 -17.12
C THR A 772 53.19 -34.49 -18.45
N ASN A 773 53.33 -35.54 -19.27
CA ASN A 773 53.97 -35.41 -20.57
C ASN A 773 53.13 -34.55 -21.53
N ASP A 774 51.81 -34.70 -21.53
CA ASP A 774 50.91 -33.90 -22.37
C ASP A 774 50.97 -32.40 -22.01
N LEU A 775 50.97 -32.08 -20.71
CA LEU A 775 51.17 -30.71 -20.22
C LEU A 775 52.54 -30.15 -20.61
N VAL A 776 53.63 -30.87 -20.34
CA VAL A 776 54.99 -30.42 -20.67
C VAL A 776 55.16 -30.23 -22.18
N ASN A 777 54.57 -31.11 -23.00
CA ASN A 777 54.55 -30.97 -24.45
C ASN A 777 53.76 -29.73 -24.89
N ALA A 778 52.60 -29.48 -24.30
CA ALA A 778 51.79 -28.29 -24.58
C ALA A 778 52.53 -26.99 -24.22
N LEU A 779 53.13 -26.93 -23.03
CA LEU A 779 53.97 -25.80 -22.59
C LEU A 779 55.18 -25.60 -23.51
N ASN A 780 55.85 -26.69 -23.89
CA ASN A 780 56.96 -26.62 -24.82
C ASN A 780 56.52 -26.15 -26.21
N ASN A 781 55.36 -26.60 -26.71
CA ASN A 781 54.81 -26.14 -27.98
C ASN A 781 54.51 -24.64 -27.94
N LYS A 782 53.88 -24.16 -26.86
CA LYS A 782 53.62 -22.71 -26.66
C LYS A 782 54.93 -21.92 -26.65
N TRP A 783 55.93 -22.39 -25.91
CA TRP A 783 57.25 -21.76 -25.90
C TRP A 783 57.92 -21.79 -27.28
N GLN A 784 57.90 -22.91 -28.01
CA GLN A 784 58.56 -22.99 -29.34
C GLN A 784 57.90 -22.05 -30.35
N ASN A 785 56.57 -21.88 -30.27
CA ASN A 785 55.80 -21.03 -31.17
C ASN A 785 55.80 -19.55 -30.78
N ALA A 786 56.25 -19.21 -29.57
CA ALA A 786 56.38 -17.83 -29.11
C ALA A 786 57.40 -17.04 -29.94
N THR A 787 57.08 -15.79 -30.19
CA THR A 787 57.93 -14.80 -30.85
C THR A 787 59.18 -14.50 -30.03
N ALA A 788 60.19 -13.90 -30.67
CA ALA A 788 61.40 -13.48 -29.97
C ALA A 788 61.13 -12.36 -28.93
N GLU A 789 60.06 -11.58 -29.10
CA GLU A 789 59.64 -10.55 -28.15
C GLU A 789 58.97 -11.17 -26.93
N GLU A 790 58.06 -12.13 -27.11
CA GLU A 790 57.44 -12.87 -26.00
C GLU A 790 58.48 -13.63 -25.17
N LYS A 791 59.44 -14.30 -25.82
CA LYS A 791 60.55 -14.98 -25.12
C LYS A 791 61.50 -14.02 -24.40
N ALA A 792 61.49 -12.74 -24.75
CA ALA A 792 62.29 -11.73 -24.07
C ALA A 792 61.54 -11.10 -22.88
N ASP A 793 60.22 -11.34 -22.76
CA ASP A 793 59.41 -10.90 -21.63
C ASP A 793 59.64 -11.84 -20.43
N PRO A 794 60.18 -11.34 -19.31
CA PRO A 794 60.37 -12.13 -18.10
C PRO A 794 59.07 -12.72 -17.55
N ASN A 795 57.92 -12.10 -17.84
CA ASN A 795 56.62 -12.59 -17.40
C ASN A 795 56.17 -13.81 -18.21
N PHE A 796 56.59 -13.95 -19.47
CA PHE A 796 56.22 -15.11 -20.29
C PHE A 796 56.82 -16.41 -19.74
N ASP A 797 58.10 -16.37 -19.36
CA ASP A 797 58.77 -17.50 -18.72
C ASP A 797 58.14 -17.80 -17.34
N ARG A 798 57.80 -16.76 -16.57
CA ARG A 798 57.10 -16.91 -15.28
C ARG A 798 55.71 -17.53 -15.46
N SER A 799 54.92 -17.13 -16.46
CA SER A 799 53.61 -17.71 -16.75
C SER A 799 53.70 -19.20 -17.07
N ILE A 800 54.69 -19.63 -17.87
CA ILE A 800 54.88 -21.06 -18.17
C ILE A 800 55.14 -21.88 -16.90
N VAL A 801 56.03 -21.39 -16.05
CA VAL A 801 56.36 -22.07 -14.78
C VAL A 801 55.18 -22.04 -13.83
N ALA A 802 54.49 -20.90 -13.73
CA ALA A 802 53.34 -20.73 -12.84
C ALA A 802 52.17 -21.63 -13.24
N LEU A 803 51.90 -21.76 -14.54
CA LEU A 803 50.84 -22.64 -15.03
C LEU A 803 51.09 -24.12 -14.70
N ALA A 804 52.34 -24.56 -14.80
CA ALA A 804 52.73 -25.92 -14.44
C ALA A 804 52.62 -26.14 -12.91
N ALA A 805 53.11 -25.16 -12.13
CA ALA A 805 53.08 -25.19 -10.68
C ALA A 805 51.64 -25.22 -10.11
N LEU A 806 50.69 -24.54 -10.78
CA LEU A 806 49.28 -24.52 -10.40
C LEU A 806 48.66 -25.92 -10.26
N ILE A 807 49.11 -26.87 -11.08
CA ILE A 807 48.68 -28.28 -11.08
C ILE A 807 49.79 -29.23 -10.62
N ASN A 808 50.66 -28.73 -9.73
CA ASN A 808 51.69 -29.49 -9.03
C ASN A 808 52.76 -30.14 -9.95
N VAL A 809 53.11 -29.47 -11.06
CA VAL A 809 54.20 -29.91 -11.95
C VAL A 809 55.34 -28.90 -11.94
N GLU A 810 56.53 -29.39 -11.60
CA GLU A 810 57.75 -28.59 -11.68
C GLU A 810 58.36 -28.69 -13.08
N VAL A 811 58.62 -27.54 -13.71
CA VAL A 811 59.23 -27.43 -15.05
C VAL A 811 60.40 -26.47 -15.05
N ASN A 812 61.38 -26.74 -15.91
CA ASN A 812 62.52 -25.87 -16.18
C ASN A 812 62.49 -25.38 -17.63
N ILE A 813 62.71 -24.08 -17.82
CA ILE A 813 62.90 -23.50 -19.15
C ILE A 813 64.38 -23.54 -19.49
N THR A 814 64.70 -24.19 -20.61
CA THR A 814 66.08 -24.33 -21.10
C THR A 814 66.21 -23.68 -22.48
N ALA A 815 67.45 -23.53 -22.98
CA ALA A 815 67.69 -23.07 -24.34
C ALA A 815 67.03 -23.95 -25.43
N ASN A 816 66.66 -25.20 -25.10
CA ASN A 816 66.02 -26.14 -26.02
C ASN A 816 64.50 -26.25 -25.83
N GLY A 817 63.92 -25.49 -24.90
CA GLY A 817 62.48 -25.52 -24.58
C GLY A 817 62.17 -25.90 -23.14
N VAL A 818 60.90 -26.21 -22.88
CA VAL A 818 60.36 -26.55 -21.56
C VAL A 818 60.56 -28.04 -21.29
N VAL A 819 61.12 -28.38 -20.12
CA VAL A 819 61.34 -29.76 -19.68
C VAL A 819 60.86 -29.96 -18.25
N LYS A 820 60.40 -31.17 -17.90
CA LYS A 820 60.07 -31.52 -16.52
C LYS A 820 61.31 -31.41 -15.62
N ALA A 821 61.17 -30.84 -14.43
CA ALA A 821 62.21 -30.88 -13.41
C ALA A 821 62.39 -32.31 -12.87
N ALA A 822 63.61 -32.65 -12.47
CA ALA A 822 64.04 -34.03 -12.20
C ALA A 822 63.64 -34.53 -10.82
#